data_AF-E6MK97-F1
#
_entry.id   AF-E6MK97-F1
#
_cell.length_a   1.000
_cell.length_b   1.000
_cell.length_c   1.000
_cell.angle_alpha   90.00
_cell.angle_beta   90.00
_cell.angle_gamma   90.00
#
_symmetry.space_group_name_H-M   'P 1'
#
loop_
_entity.id
_entity.type
_entity.pdbx_description
1 polymer ?
#
loop_
_entity_poly.entity_id
_entity_poly.type
_entity_poly.pdbx_seq_one_letter_code
_entity_poly.pdbx_strand_id
1 'polypeptide(L)'
;MAIRIPWDEHEEAILLQALINVLNHTIERKRAISDVSKQLRELAAARGIAIDEKFRNENGITLQMSKLEYVFTDGVSGLRVETGWYFDIVKIYKESPLKYRELLEEIMDMSVPDKAENMSFSVWIKKNNPTQADDILSSLNVMSILLRKNRTIQPSILQITDIEEIESLIGRIRSNKGINIHSGKKRNAYITALSAYKDYLQYLENGNTENKYDSTVEESRGQTLGIKDGSSNETDAGLMEVSFAEERSYSYTRPSDLEYSGTHYSVRNWTQAYVQLVKCLFEDYPDKIASLKGKSIRGRGRIDVADTSGSDAMLDPREIAEDLYLETNESADAIVEKSGMLLKLCAVDFDDVKITYASTQGGKRKTESAPTETKQKESKERKIDGLSFYDWLVQTQGMAEGTGRSYDSAINTADTFARENNIGHGMIRGTMDFIIVSETADALFQTVEFIELNQRQHNRFRAALRKYLQYIRGDSAIVDKRPSVATKENFENVDFTPYRKILLEKFPKGFRIESRLDMGRFRAFWKDMHRLELAEDDEAVRKRIAHITVRCQDFVYLPEMMMAEHTAQRLLAYITECFKAGKMAVYFDALYKEFQLEFIGRRINNPEMLKSYLAYMNDGRYYISKNYLIADAHAEVNPTDEVRDYLITEGIPVTVEDLKEALSHINEAAVFGAVAGHNSAEFVRNQKGEYFHADIVHFTKQEIDTITELIQSAIDDKEYMGGKELTDAVIVKLPAIMERYPFLTWLGLRGVIAYKLQDVFSFRGKIISAYGQDLSMSDVFAHFAATRDHFTLEKLNSLKRDLDTPIYFDSVYANSLRINKDEFVSRDQVSFDTEATDAAISRFCTGDYIALKEISFFGSFPDAGFPWNGFLLEHYVADFSKKFKLLHIGFTAGTPVGAIVKRSSRFDDFDELVSAELAVSKIPLNRENALQYLVDIGLLARRNYRGIEQTLSRAKLQRSKKG
;
A
#
# COMPACT_ATOMS: atom_id res chain seq x y z
N MET A 1 -34.71 -42.43 44.22
CA MET A 1 -34.76 -41.56 43.03
C MET A 1 -34.50 -40.13 43.50
N ALA A 2 -33.64 -39.37 42.83
CA ALA A 2 -33.42 -37.97 43.19
C ALA A 2 -34.67 -37.14 42.88
N ILE A 3 -35.12 -36.33 43.83
CA ILE A 3 -36.28 -35.45 43.65
C ILE A 3 -35.87 -34.36 42.66
N ARG A 4 -36.54 -34.28 41.51
CA ARG A 4 -36.24 -33.29 40.48
C ARG A 4 -36.80 -31.94 40.90
N ILE A 5 -35.95 -31.07 41.43
CA ILE A 5 -36.31 -29.71 41.82
C ILE A 5 -36.80 -28.95 40.56
N PRO A 6 -38.05 -28.43 40.55
CA PRO A 6 -38.59 -27.63 39.44
C PRO A 6 -37.79 -26.33 39.29
N TRP A 7 -38.00 -25.61 38.19
CA TRP A 7 -37.49 -24.24 38.06
C TRP A 7 -38.41 -23.28 38.81
N ASP A 8 -37.85 -22.19 39.34
CA ASP A 8 -38.61 -21.06 39.91
C ASP A 8 -38.49 -19.82 39.02
N GLU A 9 -39.46 -18.89 39.08
CA GLU A 9 -39.55 -17.72 38.17
C GLU A 9 -38.25 -16.87 38.16
N HIS A 10 -37.44 -16.89 39.22
CA HIS A 10 -36.15 -16.20 39.28
C HIS A 10 -35.04 -16.95 38.54
N GLU A 11 -34.94 -18.28 38.72
CA GLU A 11 -34.00 -19.09 37.93
C GLU A 11 -34.28 -18.98 36.42
N GLU A 12 -35.57 -18.94 36.07
CA GLU A 12 -36.05 -18.78 34.69
C GLU A 12 -35.69 -17.40 34.14
N ALA A 13 -35.88 -16.33 34.92
CA ALA A 13 -35.49 -14.98 34.57
C ALA A 13 -33.97 -14.84 34.36
N ILE A 14 -33.15 -15.43 35.23
CA ILE A 14 -31.68 -15.48 35.10
C ILE A 14 -31.27 -16.16 33.79
N LEU A 15 -31.87 -17.32 33.48
CA LEU A 15 -31.54 -18.04 32.25
C LEU A 15 -31.95 -17.26 30.99
N LEU A 16 -33.10 -16.57 31.04
CA LEU A 16 -33.54 -15.71 29.94
C LEU A 16 -32.63 -14.50 29.76
N GLN A 17 -32.21 -13.84 30.84
CA GLN A 17 -31.30 -12.69 30.76
C GLN A 17 -29.93 -13.09 30.22
N ALA A 18 -29.42 -14.25 30.63
CA ALA A 18 -28.18 -14.82 30.09
C ALA A 18 -28.30 -15.17 28.61
N LEU A 19 -29.43 -15.76 28.18
CA LEU A 19 -29.71 -16.03 26.77
C LEU A 19 -29.78 -14.73 25.94
N ILE A 20 -30.47 -13.70 26.44
CA ILE A 20 -30.54 -12.38 25.79
C ILE A 20 -29.15 -11.78 25.64
N ASN A 21 -28.30 -11.89 26.67
CA ASN A 21 -26.91 -11.43 26.61
C ASN A 21 -26.06 -12.20 25.57
N VAL A 22 -26.29 -13.51 25.43
CA VAL A 22 -25.66 -14.34 24.37
C VAL A 22 -26.12 -13.93 22.97
N LEU A 23 -27.44 -13.73 22.79
CA LEU A 23 -28.02 -13.31 21.50
C LEU A 23 -27.62 -11.89 21.10
N ASN A 24 -27.42 -10.99 22.08
CA ASN A 24 -26.91 -9.64 21.88
C ASN A 24 -25.36 -9.58 21.82
N HIS A 25 -24.68 -10.74 21.80
CA HIS A 25 -23.21 -10.86 21.78
C HIS A 25 -22.46 -10.13 22.91
N THR A 26 -23.11 -9.82 24.03
CA THR A 26 -22.47 -9.18 25.19
C THR A 26 -21.66 -10.17 26.04
N ILE A 27 -21.94 -11.47 25.90
CA ILE A 27 -21.21 -12.57 26.54
C ILE A 27 -21.15 -13.81 25.63
N GLU A 28 -20.04 -14.56 25.67
CA GLU A 28 -19.93 -15.83 24.96
C GLU A 28 -20.84 -16.91 25.59
N ARG A 29 -21.51 -17.70 24.75
CA ARG A 29 -22.47 -18.74 25.17
C ARG A 29 -21.92 -19.72 26.21
N LYS A 30 -20.69 -20.20 26.02
CA LYS A 30 -20.03 -21.11 26.97
C LYS A 30 -19.82 -20.46 28.34
N ARG A 31 -19.43 -19.18 28.35
CA ARG A 31 -19.22 -18.41 29.58
C ARG A 31 -20.55 -18.15 30.29
N ALA A 32 -21.59 -17.72 29.56
CA ALA A 32 -22.92 -17.54 30.12
C ALA A 32 -23.49 -18.82 30.76
N ILE A 33 -23.28 -19.98 30.14
CA ILE A 33 -23.70 -21.27 30.69
C ILE A 33 -22.97 -21.59 32.01
N SER A 34 -21.66 -21.31 32.08
CA SER A 34 -20.87 -21.49 33.30
C SER A 34 -21.27 -20.51 34.41
N ASP A 35 -21.41 -19.22 34.08
CA ASP A 35 -21.80 -18.16 35.01
C ASP A 35 -23.21 -18.41 35.58
N VAL A 36 -24.19 -18.80 34.77
CA VAL A 36 -25.54 -19.19 35.24
C VAL A 36 -25.48 -20.46 36.09
N SER A 37 -24.75 -21.50 35.66
CA SER A 37 -24.62 -22.75 36.45
C SER A 37 -24.06 -22.46 37.84
N LYS A 38 -23.06 -21.58 37.93
CA LYS A 38 -22.48 -21.10 39.19
C LYS A 38 -23.50 -20.31 40.01
N GLN A 39 -24.11 -19.27 39.43
CA GLN A 39 -25.05 -18.38 40.12
C GLN A 39 -26.24 -19.14 40.73
N LEU A 40 -26.87 -20.06 39.98
CA LEU A 40 -28.01 -20.84 40.49
C LEU A 40 -27.61 -21.81 41.60
N ARG A 41 -26.37 -22.34 41.58
CA ARG A 41 -25.84 -23.19 42.65
C ARG A 41 -25.51 -22.40 43.92
N GLU A 42 -24.96 -21.21 43.77
CA GLU A 42 -24.70 -20.28 44.89
C GLU A 42 -26.02 -19.81 45.54
N LEU A 43 -27.03 -19.45 44.75
CA LEU A 43 -28.38 -19.12 45.24
C LEU A 43 -29.05 -20.30 45.96
N ALA A 44 -28.97 -21.51 45.42
CA ALA A 44 -29.51 -22.71 46.06
C ALA A 44 -28.82 -23.00 47.40
N ALA A 45 -27.49 -22.87 47.47
CA ALA A 45 -26.73 -23.01 48.70
C ALA A 45 -27.09 -21.94 49.74
N ALA A 46 -27.25 -20.66 49.33
CA ALA A 46 -27.69 -19.57 50.20
C ALA A 46 -29.11 -19.79 50.76
N ARG A 47 -30.00 -20.41 49.97
CA ARG A 47 -31.35 -20.84 50.37
C ARG A 47 -31.37 -22.14 51.20
N GLY A 48 -30.22 -22.70 51.56
CA GLY A 48 -30.12 -23.93 52.36
C GLY A 48 -30.53 -25.23 51.63
N ILE A 49 -30.62 -25.19 50.30
CA ILE A 49 -31.02 -26.34 49.48
C ILE A 49 -29.82 -27.27 49.28
N ALA A 50 -29.98 -28.55 49.61
CA ALA A 50 -28.96 -29.57 49.37
C ALA A 50 -28.83 -29.86 47.86
N ILE A 51 -27.73 -29.40 47.25
CA ILE A 51 -27.42 -29.59 45.83
C ILE A 51 -26.50 -30.78 45.58
N ASP A 52 -26.68 -31.47 44.44
CA ASP A 52 -25.78 -32.51 43.95
C ASP A 52 -25.06 -32.07 42.66
N GLU A 53 -24.13 -32.91 42.15
CA GLU A 53 -23.40 -32.63 40.91
C GLU A 53 -24.29 -32.49 39.66
N LYS A 54 -25.56 -32.93 39.74
CA LYS A 54 -26.54 -32.89 38.64
C LYS A 54 -27.43 -31.66 38.71
N PHE A 55 -27.65 -31.08 39.89
CA PHE A 55 -28.41 -29.85 40.07
C PHE A 55 -27.77 -28.70 39.29
N ARG A 56 -28.55 -28.12 38.35
CA ARG A 56 -28.23 -26.94 37.53
C ARG A 56 -26.80 -26.93 36.94
N ASN A 57 -26.26 -28.10 36.57
CA ASN A 57 -24.93 -28.22 35.98
C ASN A 57 -24.86 -27.69 34.54
N GLU A 58 -23.67 -27.37 34.03
CA GLU A 58 -23.48 -26.75 32.71
C GLU A 58 -24.18 -27.51 31.55
N ASN A 59 -24.18 -28.84 31.56
CA ASN A 59 -24.90 -29.64 30.56
C ASN A 59 -26.42 -29.48 30.67
N GLY A 60 -26.96 -29.42 31.89
CA GLY A 60 -28.36 -29.10 32.15
C GLY A 60 -28.71 -27.68 31.70
N ILE A 61 -27.91 -26.68 32.07
CA ILE A 61 -28.08 -25.27 31.66
C ILE A 61 -28.03 -25.14 30.14
N THR A 62 -27.09 -25.82 29.47
CA THR A 62 -27.00 -25.87 27.99
C THR A 62 -28.31 -26.37 27.38
N LEU A 63 -28.86 -27.48 27.90
CA LEU A 63 -30.12 -28.04 27.41
C LEU A 63 -31.33 -27.12 27.65
N GLN A 64 -31.39 -26.45 28.80
CA GLN A 64 -32.49 -25.52 29.12
C GLN A 64 -32.38 -24.22 28.30
N MET A 65 -31.18 -23.65 28.18
CA MET A 65 -30.94 -22.43 27.40
C MET A 65 -31.27 -22.64 25.92
N SER A 66 -30.93 -23.80 25.35
CA SER A 66 -31.30 -24.13 23.97
C SER A 66 -32.82 -24.28 23.76
N LYS A 67 -33.57 -24.78 24.76
CA LYS A 67 -35.04 -24.82 24.68
C LYS A 67 -35.67 -23.45 24.84
N LEU A 68 -35.11 -22.63 25.73
CA LEU A 68 -35.54 -21.25 25.92
C LEU A 68 -35.29 -20.39 24.67
N GLU A 69 -34.17 -20.62 23.96
CA GLU A 69 -33.87 -19.99 22.67
C GLU A 69 -34.92 -20.31 21.60
N TYR A 70 -35.37 -21.56 21.52
CA TYR A 70 -36.43 -21.97 20.59
C TYR A 70 -37.73 -21.21 20.83
N VAL A 71 -38.08 -20.96 22.09
CA VAL A 71 -39.29 -20.21 22.43
C VAL A 71 -39.09 -18.71 22.28
N PHE A 72 -37.93 -18.17 22.64
CA PHE A 72 -37.63 -16.74 22.53
C PHE A 72 -37.60 -16.27 21.07
N THR A 73 -37.00 -17.09 20.19
CA THR A 73 -36.85 -16.81 18.75
C THR A 73 -38.02 -17.29 17.89
N ASP A 74 -39.14 -17.68 18.52
CA ASP A 74 -40.35 -18.17 17.87
C ASP A 74 -40.07 -19.32 16.85
N GLY A 75 -39.11 -20.19 17.19
CA GLY A 75 -38.71 -21.38 16.45
C GLY A 75 -37.55 -21.23 15.46
N VAL A 76 -36.90 -20.06 15.39
CA VAL A 76 -35.82 -19.79 14.40
C VAL A 76 -34.49 -20.44 14.78
N SER A 77 -34.13 -20.52 16.07
CA SER A 77 -32.92 -21.21 16.55
C SER A 77 -33.14 -21.90 17.90
N GLY A 78 -32.29 -22.86 18.26
CA GLY A 78 -32.42 -23.63 19.51
C GLY A 78 -33.10 -25.00 19.35
N LEU A 79 -33.44 -25.64 20.47
CA LEU A 79 -33.98 -26.99 20.55
C LEU A 79 -35.50 -26.98 20.72
N ARG A 80 -36.23 -27.56 19.75
CA ARG A 80 -37.70 -27.64 19.77
C ARG A 80 -38.26 -28.14 21.10
N VAL A 81 -39.24 -27.41 21.61
CA VAL A 81 -40.04 -27.75 22.79
C VAL A 81 -41.49 -27.32 22.55
N GLU A 82 -42.45 -28.08 23.08
CA GLU A 82 -43.88 -27.88 22.83
C GLU A 82 -44.66 -27.45 24.09
N THR A 83 -44.10 -27.67 25.28
CA THR A 83 -44.67 -27.26 26.57
C THR A 83 -43.57 -26.96 27.60
N GLY A 84 -43.87 -26.11 28.59
CA GLY A 84 -43.01 -25.81 29.73
C GLY A 84 -42.85 -24.31 29.99
N TRP A 85 -42.25 -23.97 31.14
CA TRP A 85 -42.10 -22.61 31.65
C TRP A 85 -41.42 -21.61 30.70
N TYR A 86 -40.66 -22.10 29.72
CA TYR A 86 -40.01 -21.28 28.70
C TYR A 86 -40.98 -20.33 27.99
N PHE A 87 -42.23 -20.75 27.78
CA PHE A 87 -43.27 -19.91 27.18
C PHE A 87 -43.76 -18.83 28.15
N ASP A 88 -43.89 -19.16 29.44
CA ASP A 88 -44.40 -18.25 30.46
C ASP A 88 -43.40 -17.12 30.74
N ILE A 89 -42.11 -17.42 30.92
CA ILE A 89 -41.09 -16.39 31.16
C ILE A 89 -40.83 -15.51 29.92
N VAL A 90 -40.84 -16.08 28.70
CA VAL A 90 -40.73 -15.30 27.45
C VAL A 90 -41.96 -14.41 27.25
N LYS A 91 -43.15 -14.89 27.64
CA LYS A 91 -44.37 -14.08 27.64
C LYS A 91 -44.30 -12.94 28.66
N ILE A 92 -43.85 -13.20 29.89
CA ILE A 92 -43.61 -12.16 30.91
C ILE A 92 -42.62 -11.10 30.38
N TYR A 93 -41.54 -11.52 29.72
CA TYR A 93 -40.59 -10.61 29.07
C TYR A 93 -41.21 -9.77 27.93
N LYS A 94 -41.96 -10.41 27.01
CA LYS A 94 -42.55 -9.75 25.83
C LYS A 94 -43.74 -8.83 26.19
N GLU A 95 -44.57 -9.21 27.17
CA GLU A 95 -45.84 -8.53 27.51
C GLU A 95 -45.78 -7.67 28.78
N SER A 96 -44.94 -8.01 29.76
CA SER A 96 -44.85 -7.36 31.07
C SER A 96 -43.42 -6.98 31.48
N PRO A 97 -42.73 -6.06 30.75
CA PRO A 97 -41.32 -5.73 31.01
C PRO A 97 -41.02 -5.19 32.42
N LEU A 98 -42.03 -4.64 33.12
CA LEU A 98 -41.92 -4.25 34.53
C LEU A 98 -41.82 -5.47 35.44
N LYS A 99 -42.76 -6.43 35.35
CA LYS A 99 -42.70 -7.69 36.12
C LYS A 99 -41.42 -8.48 35.84
N TYR A 100 -40.96 -8.52 34.59
CA TYR A 100 -39.68 -9.16 34.27
C TYR A 100 -38.48 -8.48 34.94
N ARG A 101 -38.52 -7.15 35.07
CA ARG A 101 -37.46 -6.38 35.75
C ARG A 101 -37.53 -6.56 37.26
N GLU A 102 -38.72 -6.53 37.85
CA GLU A 102 -38.97 -6.83 39.28
C GLU A 102 -38.38 -8.21 39.64
N LEU A 103 -38.65 -9.25 38.83
CA LEU A 103 -38.07 -10.59 39.03
C LEU A 103 -36.52 -10.62 39.03
N LEU A 104 -35.87 -9.72 38.29
CA LEU A 104 -34.40 -9.57 38.24
C LEU A 104 -33.86 -8.66 39.35
N GLU A 105 -34.58 -7.62 39.74
CA GLU A 105 -34.24 -6.71 40.83
C GLU A 105 -34.36 -7.41 42.20
N GLU A 106 -35.38 -8.27 42.40
CA GLU A 106 -35.52 -9.12 43.60
C GLU A 106 -34.34 -10.09 43.79
N ILE A 107 -33.67 -10.51 42.71
CA ILE A 107 -32.42 -11.32 42.80
C ILE A 107 -31.24 -10.48 43.29
N MET A 108 -31.20 -9.19 42.94
CA MET A 108 -30.16 -8.27 43.39
C MET A 108 -30.34 -7.90 44.87
N ASP A 109 -31.58 -7.67 45.32
CA ASP A 109 -31.90 -7.41 46.73
C ASP A 109 -31.67 -8.63 47.64
N MET A 110 -31.79 -9.86 47.12
CA MET A 110 -31.41 -11.08 47.86
C MET A 110 -29.90 -11.26 48.07
N SER A 111 -29.05 -10.38 47.54
CA SER A 111 -27.59 -10.58 47.46
C SER A 111 -26.73 -9.63 48.32
N VAL A 112 -27.30 -8.58 48.94
CA VAL A 112 -26.56 -7.61 49.76
C VAL A 112 -27.38 -7.17 50.99
N PRO A 113 -26.82 -7.15 52.22
CA PRO A 113 -27.49 -6.57 53.38
C PRO A 113 -27.49 -5.04 53.34
N ASP A 114 -28.66 -4.43 53.53
CA ASP A 114 -28.93 -3.03 53.94
C ASP A 114 -27.87 -1.96 53.62
N LYS A 115 -28.14 -1.11 52.61
CA LYS A 115 -28.10 0.37 52.73
C LYS A 115 -28.64 1.09 51.48
N ALA A 116 -29.20 2.28 51.72
CA ALA A 116 -30.11 2.97 50.81
C ALA A 116 -29.46 3.68 49.60
N GLU A 117 -30.28 3.77 48.54
CA GLU A 117 -30.39 4.84 47.54
C GLU A 117 -29.10 5.59 47.09
N ASN A 118 -28.63 5.27 45.88
CA ASN A 118 -27.86 6.21 45.06
C ASN A 118 -28.37 6.19 43.61
N MET A 119 -28.86 7.34 43.12
CA MET A 119 -29.38 7.49 41.75
C MET A 119 -28.26 7.32 40.73
N SER A 120 -28.40 6.38 39.79
CA SER A 120 -27.35 6.11 38.78
C SER A 120 -27.15 7.29 37.80
N PHE A 121 -25.92 7.44 37.31
CA PHE A 121 -25.53 8.55 36.42
C PHE A 121 -26.45 8.73 35.21
N SER A 122 -26.90 7.63 34.58
CA SER A 122 -27.77 7.68 33.41
C SER A 122 -29.16 8.27 33.71
N VAL A 123 -29.66 8.09 34.93
CA VAL A 123 -30.91 8.71 35.42
C VAL A 123 -30.64 10.16 35.82
N TRP A 124 -29.54 10.41 36.54
CA TRP A 124 -29.15 11.74 37.00
C TRP A 124 -28.91 12.73 35.84
N ILE A 125 -28.19 12.32 34.79
CA ILE A 125 -27.90 13.20 33.64
C ILE A 125 -29.14 13.47 32.79
N LYS A 126 -30.06 12.50 32.68
CA LYS A 126 -31.35 12.71 32.01
C LYS A 126 -32.28 13.62 32.80
N LYS A 127 -32.15 13.69 34.13
CA LYS A 127 -32.88 14.63 34.99
C LYS A 127 -32.31 16.04 34.93
N ASN A 128 -30.99 16.20 34.96
CA ASN A 128 -30.33 17.52 35.07
C ASN A 128 -29.98 18.16 33.71
N ASN A 129 -29.69 17.37 32.67
CA ASN A 129 -29.32 17.86 31.33
C ASN A 129 -30.06 17.10 30.20
N PRO A 130 -31.41 17.05 30.22
CA PRO A 130 -32.21 16.17 29.34
C PRO A 130 -31.93 16.34 27.84
N THR A 131 -31.62 17.55 27.37
CA THR A 131 -31.39 17.83 25.94
C THR A 131 -30.03 17.43 25.41
N GLN A 132 -29.04 17.17 26.30
CA GLN A 132 -27.68 16.75 25.93
C GLN A 132 -27.31 15.38 26.54
N ALA A 133 -28.19 14.78 27.33
CA ALA A 133 -27.93 13.55 28.07
C ALA A 133 -27.47 12.39 27.17
N ASP A 134 -28.14 12.14 26.05
CA ASP A 134 -27.81 11.03 25.16
C ASP A 134 -26.49 11.29 24.38
N ASP A 135 -26.19 12.55 24.03
CA ASP A 135 -24.89 12.94 23.44
C ASP A 135 -23.74 12.81 24.43
N ILE A 136 -23.96 13.17 25.71
CA ILE A 136 -22.99 13.03 26.81
C ILE A 136 -22.72 11.56 27.10
N LEU A 137 -23.76 10.73 27.23
CA LEU A 137 -23.64 9.29 27.46
C LEU A 137 -22.93 8.59 26.29
N SER A 138 -23.28 8.96 25.05
CA SER A 138 -22.60 8.45 23.85
C SER A 138 -21.13 8.86 23.81
N SER A 139 -20.82 10.13 24.12
CA SER A 139 -19.45 10.65 24.16
C SER A 139 -18.59 9.97 25.22
N LEU A 140 -19.13 9.70 26.42
CA LEU A 140 -18.44 8.96 27.48
C LEU A 140 -18.21 7.50 27.09
N ASN A 141 -19.18 6.83 26.48
CA ASN A 141 -19.00 5.45 26.01
C ASN A 141 -17.93 5.34 24.92
N VAL A 142 -17.96 6.20 23.90
CA VAL A 142 -16.93 6.25 22.87
C VAL A 142 -15.55 6.58 23.46
N MET A 143 -15.48 7.53 24.40
CA MET A 143 -14.21 7.84 25.07
C MET A 143 -13.68 6.67 25.92
N SER A 144 -14.54 6.01 26.69
CA SER A 144 -14.17 4.87 27.54
C SER A 144 -13.56 3.74 26.70
N ILE A 145 -14.13 3.47 25.52
CA ILE A 145 -13.56 2.52 24.55
C ILE A 145 -12.18 2.98 24.05
N LEU A 146 -12.04 4.25 23.65
CA LEU A 146 -10.78 4.81 23.12
C LEU A 146 -9.65 4.79 24.16
N LEU A 147 -9.91 5.23 25.39
CA LEU A 147 -8.91 5.29 26.46
C LEU A 147 -8.50 3.90 26.94
N ARG A 148 -9.42 2.92 26.96
CA ARG A 148 -9.09 1.52 27.27
C ARG A 148 -8.28 0.86 26.15
N LYS A 149 -8.63 1.10 24.87
CA LYS A 149 -7.85 0.60 23.71
C LYS A 149 -6.40 1.12 23.75
N ASN A 150 -6.22 2.38 24.14
CA ASN A 150 -4.90 3.02 24.29
C ASN A 150 -4.25 2.75 25.68
N ARG A 151 -4.76 1.80 26.48
CA ARG A 151 -4.27 1.43 27.82
C ARG A 151 -4.09 2.62 28.79
N THR A 152 -4.82 3.71 28.56
CA THR A 152 -4.72 4.95 29.34
C THR A 152 -5.53 4.88 30.64
N ILE A 153 -6.60 4.09 30.64
CA ILE A 153 -7.37 3.66 31.81
C ILE A 153 -7.61 2.14 31.72
N GLN A 154 -7.74 1.48 32.88
CA GLN A 154 -8.10 0.05 32.97
C GLN A 154 -9.63 -0.15 33.13
N PRO A 155 -10.30 0.47 34.12
CA PRO A 155 -11.75 0.40 34.26
C PRO A 155 -12.47 1.24 33.18
N SER A 156 -13.79 1.11 33.08
CA SER A 156 -14.61 2.06 32.33
C SER A 156 -14.66 3.41 33.04
N ILE A 157 -14.80 4.52 32.31
CA ILE A 157 -14.91 5.86 32.92
C ILE A 157 -16.04 5.91 33.96
N LEU A 158 -17.17 5.25 33.72
CA LEU A 158 -18.31 5.18 34.64
C LEU A 158 -18.07 4.31 35.90
N GLN A 159 -16.87 3.74 36.05
CA GLN A 159 -16.41 3.00 37.23
C GLN A 159 -15.29 3.73 37.98
N ILE A 160 -14.84 4.89 37.47
CA ILE A 160 -13.90 5.77 38.17
C ILE A 160 -14.72 6.58 39.17
N THR A 161 -14.46 6.38 40.46
CA THR A 161 -15.12 7.13 41.54
C THR A 161 -14.27 8.28 42.07
N ASP A 162 -13.01 8.37 41.66
CA ASP A 162 -12.07 9.43 42.06
C ASP A 162 -12.22 10.66 41.13
N ILE A 163 -12.54 11.80 41.71
CA ILE A 163 -12.69 13.07 41.01
C ILE A 163 -11.36 13.60 40.47
N GLU A 164 -10.25 13.41 41.19
CA GLU A 164 -8.92 13.87 40.76
C GLU A 164 -8.45 13.09 39.51
N GLU A 165 -8.80 11.81 39.40
CA GLU A 165 -8.53 11.00 38.20
C GLU A 165 -9.30 11.54 36.98
N ILE A 166 -10.58 11.92 37.15
CA ILE A 166 -11.38 12.55 36.08
C ILE A 166 -10.83 13.92 35.69
N GLU A 167 -10.40 14.76 36.65
CA GLU A 167 -9.76 16.05 36.35
C GLU A 167 -8.44 15.89 35.61
N SER A 168 -7.61 14.91 35.99
CA SER A 168 -6.36 14.56 35.32
C SER A 168 -6.60 14.17 33.86
N LEU A 169 -7.63 13.36 33.58
CA LEU A 169 -8.05 13.01 32.21
C LEU A 169 -8.47 14.25 31.40
N ILE A 170 -9.27 15.14 31.98
CA ILE A 170 -9.66 16.42 31.34
C ILE A 170 -8.41 17.28 31.03
N GLY A 171 -7.47 17.39 31.96
CA GLY A 171 -6.23 18.14 31.79
C GLY A 171 -5.32 17.59 30.69
N ARG A 172 -5.20 16.26 30.61
CA ARG A 172 -4.44 15.56 29.56
C ARG A 172 -5.07 15.73 28.17
N ILE A 173 -6.40 15.67 28.07
CA ILE A 173 -7.15 15.91 26.82
C ILE A 173 -7.03 17.38 26.37
N ARG A 174 -7.07 18.35 27.30
CA ARG A 174 -6.87 19.78 26.98
C ARG A 174 -5.47 20.08 26.47
N SER A 175 -4.45 19.42 27.01
CA SER A 175 -3.03 19.63 26.67
C SER A 175 -2.46 18.68 25.61
N ASN A 176 -3.26 17.75 25.08
CA ASN A 176 -2.82 16.62 24.23
C ASN A 176 -1.66 15.79 24.84
N LYS A 177 -1.49 15.77 26.18
CA LYS A 177 -0.41 15.02 26.84
C LYS A 177 -0.76 13.54 26.97
N GLY A 178 -0.37 12.77 25.95
CA GLY A 178 -0.58 11.34 25.86
C GLY A 178 -2.00 10.92 25.48
N ILE A 179 -2.85 11.87 25.06
CA ILE A 179 -4.20 11.61 24.51
C ILE A 179 -4.41 12.57 23.34
N ASN A 180 -4.07 12.12 22.12
CA ASN A 180 -4.14 12.96 20.91
C ASN A 180 -5.54 12.89 20.27
N ILE A 181 -6.27 14.01 20.31
CA ILE A 181 -7.57 14.16 19.64
C ILE A 181 -7.48 15.30 18.63
N HIS A 182 -7.39 14.96 17.35
CA HIS A 182 -7.14 15.93 16.26
C HIS A 182 -8.35 16.81 15.90
N SER A 183 -9.58 16.34 16.14
CA SER A 183 -10.80 17.13 15.89
C SER A 183 -11.16 18.00 17.10
N GLY A 184 -11.09 19.33 16.94
CA GLY A 184 -11.46 20.29 18.00
C GLY A 184 -12.92 20.15 18.46
N LYS A 185 -13.85 19.88 17.53
CA LYS A 185 -15.28 19.66 17.87
C LYS A 185 -15.47 18.42 18.76
N LYS A 186 -14.79 17.30 18.44
CA LYS A 186 -14.83 16.09 19.27
C LYS A 186 -14.13 16.30 20.62
N ARG A 187 -12.97 16.98 20.64
CA ARG A 187 -12.24 17.31 21.88
C ARG A 187 -13.11 18.08 22.88
N ASN A 188 -13.88 19.05 22.40
CA ASN A 188 -14.79 19.83 23.26
C ASN A 188 -15.95 18.97 23.80
N ALA A 189 -16.63 18.20 22.94
CA ALA A 189 -17.71 17.29 23.38
C ALA A 189 -17.24 16.28 24.44
N TYR A 190 -16.02 15.76 24.27
CA TYR A 190 -15.34 14.87 25.19
C TYR A 190 -15.03 15.52 26.54
N ILE A 191 -14.54 16.77 26.55
CA ILE A 191 -14.31 17.53 27.78
C ILE A 191 -15.66 17.81 28.49
N THR A 192 -16.68 18.25 27.76
CA THR A 192 -18.03 18.49 28.30
C THR A 192 -18.62 17.23 28.96
N ALA A 193 -18.47 16.07 28.31
CA ALA A 193 -19.02 14.83 28.83
C ALA A 193 -18.27 14.31 30.08
N LEU A 194 -16.94 14.46 30.14
CA LEU A 194 -16.18 14.19 31.38
C LEU A 194 -16.53 15.16 32.51
N SER A 195 -16.70 16.45 32.21
CA SER A 195 -17.15 17.44 33.20
C SER A 195 -18.52 17.08 33.76
N ALA A 196 -19.50 16.71 32.92
CA ALA A 196 -20.81 16.28 33.38
C ALA A 196 -20.78 15.01 34.27
N TYR A 197 -19.81 14.10 34.05
CA TYR A 197 -19.60 12.96 34.94
C TYR A 197 -18.89 13.34 36.26
N LYS A 198 -17.95 14.28 36.21
CA LYS A 198 -17.33 14.88 37.40
C LYS A 198 -18.40 15.55 38.29
N ASP A 199 -19.30 16.33 37.69
CA ASP A 199 -20.39 17.02 38.40
C ASP A 199 -21.34 16.02 39.08
N TYR A 200 -21.52 14.83 38.50
CA TYR A 200 -22.25 13.73 39.12
C TYR A 200 -21.51 13.09 40.30
N LEU A 201 -20.20 12.85 40.19
CA LEU A 201 -19.40 12.36 41.32
C LEU A 201 -19.42 13.38 42.47
N GLN A 202 -19.33 14.68 42.16
CA GLN A 202 -19.50 15.76 43.14
C GLN A 202 -20.91 15.79 43.73
N TYR A 203 -21.96 15.49 42.96
CA TYR A 203 -23.31 15.33 43.50
C TYR A 203 -23.41 14.14 44.48
N LEU A 204 -22.76 13.01 44.20
CA LEU A 204 -22.71 11.87 45.11
C LEU A 204 -21.95 12.19 46.41
N GLU A 205 -20.83 12.92 46.34
CA GLU A 205 -20.09 13.36 47.53
C GLU A 205 -20.89 14.38 48.36
N ASN A 206 -21.48 15.38 47.70
CA ASN A 206 -22.27 16.43 48.36
C ASN A 206 -23.62 15.93 48.90
N GLY A 207 -24.11 14.77 48.43
CA GLY A 207 -25.30 14.10 48.94
C GLY A 207 -25.24 13.69 50.42
N ASN A 208 -24.04 13.65 51.01
CA ASN A 208 -23.84 13.43 52.45
C ASN A 208 -23.96 14.71 53.32
N THR A 209 -24.33 15.85 52.74
CA THR A 209 -24.53 17.12 53.47
C THR A 209 -25.79 17.85 53.02
N GLU A 210 -26.90 17.65 53.75
CA GLU A 210 -28.07 18.51 53.59
C GLU A 210 -27.87 19.90 54.24
N ASN A 211 -28.57 20.89 53.67
CA ASN A 211 -28.89 22.22 54.18
C ASN A 211 -27.85 23.35 53.99
N LYS A 212 -28.03 24.13 52.91
CA LYS A 212 -28.80 25.39 53.00
C LYS A 212 -29.13 26.06 51.65
N TYR A 213 -30.22 26.85 51.69
CA TYR A 213 -30.55 28.01 50.85
C TYR A 213 -29.30 28.86 50.47
N ASP A 214 -29.26 29.65 49.39
CA ASP A 214 -30.33 30.52 48.86
C ASP A 214 -30.01 31.02 47.42
N SER A 215 -30.89 31.86 46.84
CA SER A 215 -30.68 33.02 45.92
C SER A 215 -29.39 33.11 45.03
N THR A 216 -29.38 33.59 43.77
CA THR A 216 -30.36 34.36 42.96
C THR A 216 -29.93 34.36 41.48
N VAL A 217 -30.92 34.49 40.59
CA VAL A 217 -30.99 35.29 39.33
C VAL A 217 -29.71 36.06 38.91
N GLU A 218 -29.19 35.96 37.68
CA GLU A 218 -29.37 36.87 36.50
C GLU A 218 -28.24 36.50 35.48
N GLU A 219 -28.24 36.81 34.17
CA GLU A 219 -29.24 37.33 33.24
C GLU A 219 -28.91 36.90 31.78
N SER A 220 -29.96 36.64 31.00
CA SER A 220 -30.23 37.01 29.59
C SER A 220 -29.17 37.23 28.48
N ARG A 221 -29.64 37.00 27.23
CA ARG A 221 -29.14 37.48 25.91
C ARG A 221 -27.80 36.88 25.42
N GLY A 222 -27.71 36.18 24.30
CA GLY A 222 -28.69 35.93 23.23
C GLY A 222 -28.69 37.00 22.14
N GLN A 223 -28.12 36.69 20.97
CA GLN A 223 -28.56 37.24 19.70
C GLN A 223 -28.27 36.28 18.54
N THR A 224 -29.33 36.00 17.78
CA THR A 224 -29.35 35.22 16.54
C THR A 224 -29.48 36.19 15.36
N LEU A 225 -29.30 35.67 14.14
CA LEU A 225 -29.62 36.29 12.84
C LEU A 225 -28.53 37.26 12.30
N GLY A 226 -28.34 37.36 10.98
CA GLY A 226 -29.25 36.93 9.91
C GLY A 226 -28.60 36.36 8.65
N ILE A 227 -29.44 35.62 7.94
CA ILE A 227 -29.27 35.08 6.59
C ILE A 227 -29.04 36.23 5.59
N LYS A 228 -28.21 35.99 4.55
CA LYS A 228 -28.61 36.33 3.18
C LYS A 228 -27.91 35.49 2.12
N ASP A 229 -28.71 35.11 1.12
CA ASP A 229 -28.29 34.40 -0.09
C ASP A 229 -27.20 35.15 -0.86
N GLY A 230 -26.41 34.36 -1.58
CA GLY A 230 -25.42 34.82 -2.53
C GLY A 230 -25.18 33.75 -3.58
N SER A 231 -26.20 33.43 -4.39
CA SER A 231 -26.00 32.63 -5.60
C SER A 231 -25.07 33.38 -6.56
N SER A 232 -23.93 32.78 -6.90
CA SER A 232 -23.14 33.21 -8.06
C SER A 232 -22.84 32.01 -8.93
N ASN A 233 -23.55 31.92 -10.06
CA ASN A 233 -23.14 31.09 -11.18
C ASN A 233 -21.80 31.63 -11.71
N GLU A 234 -20.69 30.93 -11.48
CA GLU A 234 -19.47 31.11 -12.26
C GLU A 234 -19.31 29.93 -13.21
N THR A 235 -19.80 30.15 -14.43
CA THR A 235 -19.47 29.47 -15.70
C THR A 235 -18.75 28.12 -15.62
N ASP A 236 -19.49 27.06 -15.94
CA ASP A 236 -18.97 25.77 -16.40
C ASP A 236 -18.08 25.96 -17.64
N ALA A 237 -16.76 25.99 -17.43
CA ALA A 237 -15.77 26.33 -18.45
C ALA A 237 -14.47 25.52 -18.29
N GLY A 238 -14.52 24.24 -18.69
CA GLY A 238 -13.31 23.48 -19.04
C GLY A 238 -12.78 22.48 -18.00
N LEU A 239 -13.59 22.13 -17.00
CA LEU A 239 -13.33 20.92 -16.20
C LEU A 239 -13.59 19.68 -17.06
N MET A 240 -12.69 18.70 -16.98
CA MET A 240 -12.78 17.42 -17.68
C MET A 240 -12.63 16.27 -16.68
N GLU A 241 -13.29 15.16 -16.94
CA GLU A 241 -13.20 13.95 -16.09
C GLU A 241 -12.20 12.95 -16.67
N VAL A 242 -11.48 12.25 -15.78
CA VAL A 242 -10.58 11.16 -16.15
C VAL A 242 -11.37 10.00 -16.74
N SER A 243 -10.89 9.45 -17.86
CA SER A 243 -11.32 8.15 -18.34
C SER A 243 -10.22 7.13 -18.10
N PHE A 244 -10.52 6.08 -17.33
CA PHE A 244 -9.63 4.93 -17.11
C PHE A 244 -9.78 3.84 -18.21
N ALA A 245 -10.75 3.99 -19.11
CA ALA A 245 -11.01 3.07 -20.22
C ALA A 245 -10.34 3.50 -21.55
N GLU A 246 -10.16 4.80 -21.77
CA GLU A 246 -9.56 5.35 -22.98
C GLU A 246 -8.10 5.75 -22.76
N GLU A 247 -7.20 5.37 -23.69
CA GLU A 247 -5.84 5.91 -23.71
C GLU A 247 -5.86 7.40 -24.06
N ARG A 248 -5.62 8.25 -23.05
CA ARG A 248 -5.47 9.70 -23.19
C ARG A 248 -4.24 10.16 -22.39
N SER A 249 -3.62 11.26 -22.83
CA SER A 249 -2.57 11.90 -22.04
C SER A 249 -3.14 12.92 -21.06
N TYR A 250 -2.66 12.82 -19.82
CA TYR A 250 -2.88 13.70 -18.67
C TYR A 250 -1.62 14.52 -18.34
N SER A 251 -0.53 14.39 -19.10
CA SER A 251 0.60 15.32 -19.05
C SER A 251 0.13 16.78 -19.18
N TYR A 252 0.71 17.68 -18.37
CA TYR A 252 0.32 19.10 -18.26
C TYR A 252 -1.15 19.36 -17.85
N THR A 253 -1.76 18.45 -17.10
CA THR A 253 -3.08 18.67 -16.47
C THR A 253 -2.97 18.77 -14.95
N ARG A 254 -4.02 19.26 -14.29
CA ARG A 254 -4.09 19.38 -12.83
C ARG A 254 -5.46 18.93 -12.31
N PRO A 255 -5.53 17.90 -11.43
CA PRO A 255 -6.78 17.53 -10.78
C PRO A 255 -7.13 18.56 -9.70
N SER A 256 -8.43 18.76 -9.51
CA SER A 256 -9.01 19.65 -8.50
C SER A 256 -9.88 18.90 -7.48
N ASP A 257 -10.48 17.78 -7.90
CA ASP A 257 -11.37 16.97 -7.08
C ASP A 257 -11.26 15.49 -7.45
N LEU A 258 -11.43 14.63 -6.45
CA LEU A 258 -11.61 13.19 -6.57
C LEU A 258 -12.92 12.83 -5.88
N GLU A 259 -13.91 12.38 -6.63
CA GLU A 259 -15.09 11.69 -6.12
C GLU A 259 -14.81 10.19 -6.11
N TYR A 260 -15.04 9.54 -4.97
CA TYR A 260 -14.96 8.10 -4.82
C TYR A 260 -16.17 7.62 -4.00
N SER A 261 -16.99 6.73 -4.56
CA SER A 261 -18.22 6.22 -3.92
C SER A 261 -19.15 7.35 -3.41
N GLY A 262 -19.26 8.45 -4.17
CA GLY A 262 -20.07 9.63 -3.82
C GLY A 262 -19.49 10.55 -2.73
N THR A 263 -18.25 10.31 -2.27
CA THR A 263 -17.53 11.19 -1.34
C THR A 263 -16.47 12.01 -2.08
N HIS A 264 -16.51 13.33 -1.93
CA HIS A 264 -15.57 14.25 -2.59
C HIS A 264 -14.34 14.56 -1.73
N TYR A 265 -13.17 14.49 -2.36
CA TYR A 265 -11.87 14.78 -1.79
C TYR A 265 -11.19 15.86 -2.62
N SER A 266 -11.06 17.07 -2.06
CA SER A 266 -10.35 18.16 -2.73
C SER A 266 -8.85 17.86 -2.81
N VAL A 267 -8.33 17.79 -4.04
CA VAL A 267 -6.94 17.45 -4.36
C VAL A 267 -6.30 18.55 -5.20
N ARG A 268 -4.98 18.77 -5.04
CA ARG A 268 -4.29 19.91 -5.66
C ARG A 268 -3.24 19.53 -6.69
N ASN A 269 -2.95 18.25 -6.87
CA ASN A 269 -2.02 17.68 -7.85
C ASN A 269 -2.27 16.16 -8.03
N TRP A 270 -1.68 15.56 -9.05
CA TRP A 270 -1.84 14.12 -9.36
C TRP A 270 -1.34 13.20 -8.25
N THR A 271 -0.25 13.54 -7.55
CA THR A 271 0.23 12.78 -6.39
C THR A 271 -0.80 12.70 -5.27
N GLN A 272 -1.48 13.81 -4.95
CA GLN A 272 -2.55 13.82 -3.94
C GLN A 272 -3.79 13.04 -4.40
N ALA A 273 -4.19 13.17 -5.68
CA ALA A 273 -5.27 12.38 -6.25
C ALA A 273 -4.95 10.87 -6.18
N TYR A 274 -3.71 10.49 -6.50
CA TYR A 274 -3.24 9.11 -6.46
C TYR A 274 -3.21 8.55 -5.05
N VAL A 275 -2.52 9.22 -4.11
CA VAL A 275 -2.44 8.79 -2.71
C VAL A 275 -3.84 8.71 -2.08
N GLN A 276 -4.72 9.68 -2.37
CA GLN A 276 -6.08 9.66 -1.81
C GLN A 276 -6.93 8.54 -2.42
N LEU A 277 -6.87 8.33 -3.74
CA LEU A 277 -7.57 7.23 -4.39
C LEU A 277 -7.08 5.87 -3.87
N VAL A 278 -5.76 5.68 -3.73
CA VAL A 278 -5.20 4.43 -3.21
C VAL A 278 -5.49 4.26 -1.72
N LYS A 279 -5.64 5.34 -0.94
CA LYS A 279 -6.18 5.28 0.43
C LYS A 279 -7.63 4.79 0.45
N CYS A 280 -8.51 5.36 -0.36
CA CYS A 280 -9.89 4.90 -0.49
C CYS A 280 -9.96 3.43 -0.96
N LEU A 281 -9.14 3.05 -1.95
CA LEU A 281 -9.03 1.66 -2.40
C LEU A 281 -8.37 0.73 -1.37
N PHE A 282 -7.57 1.24 -0.44
CA PHE A 282 -7.06 0.46 0.69
C PHE A 282 -8.08 0.37 1.84
N GLU A 283 -8.91 1.39 2.07
CA GLU A 283 -10.01 1.32 3.03
C GLU A 283 -11.07 0.29 2.57
N ASP A 284 -11.42 0.30 1.28
CA ASP A 284 -12.42 -0.60 0.69
C ASP A 284 -11.87 -1.94 0.18
N TYR A 285 -10.59 -2.05 -0.15
CA TYR A 285 -9.95 -3.28 -0.65
C TYR A 285 -8.53 -3.48 -0.08
N PRO A 286 -8.36 -3.41 1.27
CA PRO A 286 -7.04 -3.37 1.92
C PRO A 286 -6.17 -4.54 1.48
N ASP A 287 -6.84 -5.68 1.42
CA ASP A 287 -6.34 -6.97 1.01
C ASP A 287 -5.73 -7.01 -0.39
N LYS A 288 -6.32 -6.31 -1.37
CA LYS A 288 -5.85 -6.29 -2.77
C LYS A 288 -4.74 -5.30 -3.00
N ILE A 289 -4.81 -4.13 -2.38
CA ILE A 289 -3.67 -3.21 -2.36
C ILE A 289 -2.49 -3.89 -1.62
N ALA A 290 -2.75 -4.65 -0.55
CA ALA A 290 -1.74 -5.45 0.13
C ALA A 290 -1.18 -6.65 -0.68
N SER A 291 -1.81 -7.13 -1.79
CA SER A 291 -1.14 -8.11 -2.69
C SER A 291 0.16 -7.59 -3.26
N LEU A 292 0.21 -6.27 -3.40
CA LEU A 292 1.19 -5.55 -4.17
C LEU A 292 2.42 -5.21 -3.32
N LYS A 293 2.40 -5.50 -2.00
CA LYS A 293 3.59 -5.43 -1.14
C LYS A 293 4.76 -6.18 -1.82
N GLY A 294 5.82 -5.43 -2.15
CA GLY A 294 7.01 -5.93 -2.83
C GLY A 294 6.87 -6.09 -4.35
N LYS A 295 5.85 -5.51 -5.00
CA LYS A 295 5.57 -5.67 -6.43
C LYS A 295 5.35 -4.34 -7.15
N SER A 296 5.60 -4.35 -8.46
CA SER A 296 5.09 -3.30 -9.36
C SER A 296 3.61 -3.53 -9.68
N ILE A 297 2.82 -2.46 -9.73
CA ILE A 297 1.44 -2.44 -10.23
C ILE A 297 1.39 -2.85 -11.71
N ARG A 298 2.42 -2.53 -12.48
CA ARG A 298 2.55 -2.91 -13.90
C ARG A 298 3.08 -4.32 -14.12
N GLY A 299 3.35 -5.08 -13.05
CA GLY A 299 3.93 -6.43 -13.10
C GLY A 299 5.40 -6.50 -13.55
N ARG A 300 6.04 -5.36 -13.87
CA ARG A 300 7.45 -5.26 -14.27
C ARG A 300 8.00 -3.88 -13.93
N GLY A 301 9.26 -3.82 -13.47
CA GLY A 301 9.92 -2.58 -13.06
C GLY A 301 10.03 -2.44 -11.54
N ARG A 302 10.15 -1.19 -11.06
CA ARG A 302 10.34 -0.86 -9.64
C ARG A 302 9.12 -1.23 -8.80
N ILE A 303 9.36 -1.45 -7.49
CA ILE A 303 8.31 -1.76 -6.53
C ILE A 303 7.41 -0.52 -6.37
N ASP A 304 6.11 -0.71 -6.55
CA ASP A 304 5.12 0.36 -6.50
C ASP A 304 4.38 0.41 -5.16
N VAL A 305 4.26 -0.73 -4.47
CA VAL A 305 3.65 -0.85 -3.15
C VAL A 305 4.54 -1.72 -2.26
N ALA A 306 4.77 -1.31 -1.01
CA ALA A 306 5.64 -2.03 -0.08
C ALA A 306 5.20 -1.91 1.38
N ASP A 307 5.69 -2.80 2.22
CA ASP A 307 5.72 -2.61 3.67
C ASP A 307 6.81 -1.61 4.09
N THR A 308 6.95 -1.35 5.39
CA THR A 308 7.97 -0.41 5.90
C THR A 308 9.40 -0.91 5.69
N SER A 309 9.65 -2.13 5.18
CA SER A 309 10.99 -2.64 4.87
C SER A 309 11.32 -2.53 3.38
N GLY A 310 10.32 -2.59 2.51
CA GLY A 310 10.44 -2.35 1.06
C GLY A 310 10.18 -0.90 0.66
N SER A 311 9.58 -0.07 1.53
CA SER A 311 9.39 1.38 1.31
C SER A 311 10.70 2.10 1.07
N ASP A 312 11.78 1.62 1.70
CA ASP A 312 13.11 2.18 1.57
C ASP A 312 13.55 2.10 0.09
N ALA A 313 13.22 1.03 -0.63
CA ALA A 313 13.54 0.82 -2.05
C ALA A 313 12.77 1.70 -3.06
N MET A 314 11.96 2.66 -2.58
CA MET A 314 11.18 3.60 -3.40
C MET A 314 11.85 4.98 -3.48
N LEU A 315 11.48 5.78 -4.48
CA LEU A 315 12.02 7.13 -4.69
C LEU A 315 11.21 8.23 -3.98
N ASP A 316 9.88 8.17 -3.97
CA ASP A 316 9.04 9.03 -3.15
C ASP A 316 7.91 8.21 -2.47
N PRO A 317 8.24 7.38 -1.45
CA PRO A 317 7.26 6.58 -0.73
C PRO A 317 6.30 7.46 0.08
N ARG A 318 4.99 7.24 -0.12
CA ARG A 318 3.93 7.88 0.66
C ARG A 318 3.15 6.83 1.44
N GLU A 319 3.06 7.03 2.76
CA GLU A 319 2.29 6.16 3.64
C GLU A 319 0.80 6.23 3.31
N ILE A 320 0.25 5.09 2.91
CA ILE A 320 -1.18 4.91 2.64
C ILE A 320 -1.91 4.28 3.82
N ALA A 321 -1.23 3.40 4.58
CA ALA A 321 -1.72 2.84 5.85
C ALA A 321 -0.54 2.37 6.72
N GLU A 322 -0.83 1.96 7.95
CA GLU A 322 0.16 1.40 8.89
C GLU A 322 0.89 0.21 8.24
N ASP A 323 2.22 0.29 8.14
CA ASP A 323 3.07 -0.65 7.40
C ASP A 323 2.70 -0.82 5.91
N LEU A 324 2.29 0.26 5.23
CA LEU A 324 2.02 0.24 3.79
C LEU A 324 2.32 1.57 3.08
N TYR A 325 3.22 1.53 2.11
CA TYR A 325 3.72 2.67 1.34
C TYR A 325 3.46 2.49 -0.16
N LEU A 326 3.25 3.61 -0.84
CA LEU A 326 3.01 3.74 -2.28
C LEU A 326 4.12 4.61 -2.90
N GLU A 327 4.75 4.15 -3.98
CA GLU A 327 5.66 4.96 -4.79
C GLU A 327 4.87 6.09 -5.49
N THR A 328 5.33 7.33 -5.38
CA THR A 328 4.66 8.49 -5.98
C THR A 328 5.52 9.36 -6.89
N ASN A 329 6.77 8.97 -7.15
CA ASN A 329 7.63 9.59 -8.16
C ASN A 329 7.23 9.17 -9.60
N GLU A 330 6.02 9.56 -10.01
CA GLU A 330 5.37 9.11 -11.24
C GLU A 330 4.79 10.25 -12.08
N SER A 331 4.67 10.04 -13.40
CA SER A 331 4.04 11.01 -14.28
C SER A 331 2.51 11.00 -14.13
N ALA A 332 1.83 12.08 -14.55
CA ALA A 332 0.37 12.14 -14.54
C ALA A 332 -0.27 11.01 -15.36
N ASP A 333 0.30 10.70 -16.52
CA ASP A 333 -0.12 9.59 -17.38
C ASP A 333 0.05 8.25 -16.65
N ALA A 334 1.20 8.04 -16.00
CA ALA A 334 1.50 6.82 -15.29
C ALA A 334 0.66 6.63 -14.02
N ILE A 335 0.32 7.72 -13.34
CA ILE A 335 -0.62 7.77 -12.21
C ILE A 335 -2.02 7.34 -12.64
N VAL A 336 -2.55 7.88 -13.74
CA VAL A 336 -3.90 7.51 -14.21
C VAL A 336 -3.93 6.08 -14.73
N GLU A 337 -2.89 5.63 -15.44
CA GLU A 337 -2.75 4.25 -15.90
C GLU A 337 -2.69 3.26 -14.71
N LYS A 338 -1.83 3.55 -13.71
CA LYS A 338 -1.73 2.74 -12.48
C LYS A 338 -3.03 2.78 -11.67
N SER A 339 -3.71 3.93 -11.58
CA SER A 339 -5.03 4.04 -10.96
C SER A 339 -6.06 3.17 -11.68
N GLY A 340 -6.10 3.18 -13.01
CA GLY A 340 -6.97 2.29 -13.80
C GLY A 340 -6.63 0.80 -13.60
N MET A 341 -5.34 0.44 -13.47
CA MET A 341 -4.92 -0.93 -13.12
C MET A 341 -5.34 -1.32 -11.70
N LEU A 342 -5.20 -0.41 -10.73
CA LEU A 342 -5.64 -0.62 -9.35
C LEU A 342 -7.17 -0.72 -9.24
N LEU A 343 -7.93 0.08 -10.00
CA LEU A 343 -9.39 -0.04 -10.09
C LEU A 343 -9.81 -1.38 -10.70
N LYS A 344 -9.17 -1.82 -11.78
CA LYS A 344 -9.38 -3.16 -12.38
C LYS A 344 -9.05 -4.29 -11.40
N LEU A 345 -7.91 -4.20 -10.69
CA LEU A 345 -7.52 -5.15 -9.63
C LEU A 345 -8.57 -5.14 -8.49
N CYS A 346 -9.00 -3.95 -8.09
CA CYS A 346 -10.02 -3.74 -7.08
C CYS A 346 -11.44 -4.09 -7.56
N ALA A 347 -11.64 -4.37 -8.85
CA ALA A 347 -12.94 -4.62 -9.48
C ALA A 347 -13.98 -3.51 -9.16
N VAL A 348 -13.50 -2.27 -9.09
CA VAL A 348 -14.30 -1.05 -8.94
C VAL A 348 -14.67 -0.56 -10.34
N ASP A 349 -15.92 -0.16 -10.55
CA ASP A 349 -16.33 0.40 -11.82
C ASP A 349 -15.67 1.77 -12.02
N PHE A 350 -15.36 2.14 -13.25
CA PHE A 350 -14.79 3.45 -13.54
C PHE A 350 -15.80 4.57 -13.32
N ASP A 351 -17.10 4.27 -13.38
CA ASP A 351 -18.16 5.23 -13.08
C ASP A 351 -18.27 5.56 -11.56
N ASP A 352 -17.75 4.69 -10.68
CA ASP A 352 -17.72 4.90 -9.22
C ASP A 352 -16.59 5.86 -8.77
N VAL A 353 -15.70 6.27 -9.69
CA VAL A 353 -14.50 7.08 -9.39
C VAL A 353 -14.33 8.20 -10.42
N LYS A 354 -14.61 9.44 -10.04
CA LYS A 354 -14.44 10.61 -10.92
C LYS A 354 -13.30 11.47 -10.42
N ILE A 355 -12.23 11.57 -11.21
CA ILE A 355 -11.21 12.60 -10.99
C ILE A 355 -11.48 13.74 -11.96
N THR A 356 -11.83 14.90 -11.39
CA THR A 356 -12.08 16.12 -12.16
C THR A 356 -10.78 16.92 -12.26
N TYR A 357 -10.38 17.26 -13.48
CA TYR A 357 -9.15 17.98 -13.78
C TYR A 357 -9.35 19.09 -14.80
N ALA A 358 -8.48 20.10 -14.74
CA ALA A 358 -8.35 21.11 -15.78
C ALA A 358 -7.09 20.83 -16.61
N SER A 359 -7.18 21.01 -17.93
CA SER A 359 -5.98 21.13 -18.75
C SER A 359 -5.30 22.47 -18.46
N THR A 360 -3.97 22.50 -18.34
CA THR A 360 -3.25 23.79 -18.25
C THR A 360 -3.16 24.51 -19.61
N GLN A 361 -3.59 23.88 -20.72
CA GLN A 361 -3.75 24.49 -22.05
C GLN A 361 -5.02 23.98 -22.76
N GLY A 362 -5.86 24.89 -23.27
CA GLY A 362 -7.19 24.54 -23.77
C GLY A 362 -7.26 23.97 -25.20
N GLY A 363 -7.83 22.76 -25.31
CA GLY A 363 -8.78 22.35 -26.38
C GLY A 363 -8.27 21.96 -27.78
N LYS A 364 -8.41 20.67 -28.15
CA LYS A 364 -9.40 20.16 -29.15
C LYS A 364 -9.31 18.64 -29.44
N ARG A 365 -10.44 17.96 -29.16
CA ARG A 365 -11.13 16.75 -29.73
C ARG A 365 -10.41 15.57 -30.45
N LYS A 366 -11.07 14.39 -30.32
CA LYS A 366 -10.74 13.00 -30.72
C LYS A 366 -11.14 12.59 -32.16
N THR A 367 -10.47 11.55 -32.70
CA THR A 367 -11.01 10.29 -33.32
C THR A 367 -9.85 9.34 -33.77
N GLU A 368 -10.04 8.06 -34.17
CA GLU A 368 -10.56 6.90 -33.39
C GLU A 368 -10.06 5.52 -33.95
N SER A 369 -10.26 4.43 -33.18
CA SER A 369 -10.24 2.96 -33.45
C SER A 369 -9.37 2.24 -34.52
N ALA A 370 -8.39 1.45 -34.02
CA ALA A 370 -8.26 -0.04 -34.16
C ALA A 370 -7.75 -0.71 -35.51
N PRO A 371 -7.57 -2.06 -35.62
CA PRO A 371 -6.22 -2.68 -35.68
C PRO A 371 -5.97 -3.77 -36.76
N THR A 372 -4.72 -4.15 -37.07
CA THR A 372 -4.39 -5.47 -37.70
C THR A 372 -2.91 -5.91 -37.60
N GLU A 373 -2.65 -7.20 -37.83
CA GLU A 373 -1.39 -7.92 -37.57
C GLU A 373 -0.43 -8.09 -38.76
N THR A 374 0.85 -8.38 -38.43
CA THR A 374 1.92 -9.09 -39.17
C THR A 374 1.99 -9.13 -40.71
N LYS A 375 3.16 -8.73 -41.26
CA LYS A 375 4.15 -9.64 -41.88
C LYS A 375 5.47 -8.94 -42.26
N GLN A 376 6.60 -9.63 -42.08
CA GLN A 376 7.92 -9.18 -42.52
C GLN A 376 8.07 -9.27 -44.05
N LYS A 377 8.76 -8.29 -44.64
CA LYS A 377 9.36 -8.37 -45.98
C LYS A 377 10.70 -7.64 -45.95
N GLU A 378 11.78 -8.35 -46.26
CA GLU A 378 13.13 -7.78 -46.28
C GLU A 378 13.29 -6.80 -47.45
N SER A 379 13.62 -5.55 -47.16
CA SER A 379 14.23 -4.62 -48.11
C SER A 379 15.75 -4.63 -47.90
N LYS A 380 16.53 -4.66 -48.99
CA LYS A 380 18.00 -4.75 -48.93
C LYS A 380 18.62 -3.47 -48.36
N GLU A 381 18.87 -3.45 -47.06
CA GLU A 381 19.54 -2.33 -46.38
C GLU A 381 21.04 -2.30 -46.74
N ARG A 382 21.58 -1.09 -47.00
CA ARG A 382 23.02 -0.85 -47.15
C ARG A 382 23.63 -0.52 -45.78
N LYS A 383 24.81 -1.06 -45.51
CA LYS A 383 25.46 -1.05 -44.19
C LYS A 383 26.53 0.04 -44.09
N ILE A 384 26.60 0.72 -42.95
CA ILE A 384 27.73 1.58 -42.57
C ILE A 384 28.70 0.72 -41.75
N ASP A 385 30.00 0.78 -42.07
CA ASP A 385 31.09 0.01 -41.43
C ASP A 385 30.81 -1.50 -41.27
N GLY A 386 29.97 -2.08 -42.14
CA GLY A 386 29.60 -3.49 -42.12
C GLY A 386 28.47 -3.88 -41.15
N LEU A 387 27.95 -2.93 -40.36
CA LEU A 387 26.85 -3.12 -39.41
C LEU A 387 25.51 -2.67 -40.01
N SER A 388 24.39 -3.30 -39.64
CA SER A 388 23.06 -2.75 -39.91
C SER A 388 22.71 -1.66 -38.89
N PHE A 389 21.63 -0.90 -39.12
CA PHE A 389 21.17 0.08 -38.14
C PHE A 389 20.81 -0.56 -36.79
N TYR A 390 20.14 -1.72 -36.83
CA TYR A 390 19.86 -2.51 -35.63
C TYR A 390 21.14 -2.93 -34.90
N ASP A 391 22.14 -3.45 -35.63
CA ASP A 391 23.40 -3.90 -35.03
C ASP A 391 24.15 -2.72 -34.41
N TRP A 392 24.21 -1.57 -35.07
CA TRP A 392 24.84 -0.35 -34.53
C TRP A 392 24.12 0.18 -33.27
N LEU A 393 22.79 0.12 -33.22
CA LEU A 393 22.04 0.50 -32.02
C LEU A 393 22.40 -0.38 -30.81
N VAL A 394 22.47 -1.70 -30.99
CA VAL A 394 22.73 -2.64 -29.90
C VAL A 394 24.23 -2.68 -29.54
N GLN A 395 25.10 -2.84 -30.54
CA GLN A 395 26.53 -3.10 -30.34
C GLN A 395 27.35 -1.82 -30.13
N THR A 396 27.00 -0.72 -30.80
CA THR A 396 27.78 0.55 -30.72
C THR A 396 27.14 1.56 -29.78
N GLN A 397 25.81 1.64 -29.73
CA GLN A 397 25.09 2.57 -28.84
C GLN A 397 24.59 1.92 -27.53
N GLY A 398 24.96 0.66 -27.26
CA GLY A 398 24.65 -0.06 -26.01
C GLY A 398 23.15 -0.25 -25.72
N MET A 399 22.30 -0.18 -26.75
CA MET A 399 20.85 -0.19 -26.58
C MET A 399 20.31 -1.60 -26.36
N ALA A 400 19.45 -1.77 -25.36
CA ALA A 400 18.76 -3.04 -25.12
C ALA A 400 18.04 -3.54 -26.40
N GLU A 401 18.19 -4.82 -26.73
CA GLU A 401 17.75 -5.40 -28.01
C GLU A 401 16.29 -5.09 -28.37
N GLY A 402 15.38 -5.17 -27.39
CA GLY A 402 13.96 -4.87 -27.60
C GLY A 402 13.73 -3.44 -28.08
N THR A 403 14.47 -2.47 -27.55
CA THR A 403 14.43 -1.06 -27.98
C THR A 403 15.09 -0.90 -29.35
N GLY A 404 16.20 -1.59 -29.61
CA GLY A 404 16.85 -1.63 -30.92
C GLY A 404 15.91 -2.12 -32.03
N ARG A 405 15.25 -3.28 -31.83
CA ARG A 405 14.26 -3.84 -32.77
C ARG A 405 13.07 -2.90 -32.98
N SER A 406 12.64 -2.22 -31.91
CA SER A 406 11.54 -1.26 -31.93
C SER A 406 11.86 -0.01 -32.77
N TYR A 407 13.09 0.50 -32.68
CA TYR A 407 13.57 1.63 -33.47
C TYR A 407 13.84 1.25 -34.94
N ASP A 408 14.42 0.08 -35.20
CA ASP A 408 14.59 -0.43 -36.56
C ASP A 408 13.23 -0.60 -37.27
N SER A 409 12.26 -1.23 -36.60
CA SER A 409 10.87 -1.31 -37.07
C SER A 409 10.25 0.06 -37.32
N ALA A 410 10.51 1.05 -36.46
CA ALA A 410 10.01 2.41 -36.66
C ALA A 410 10.53 3.04 -37.96
N ILE A 411 11.81 2.85 -38.29
CA ILE A 411 12.38 3.34 -39.55
C ILE A 411 11.74 2.66 -40.76
N ASN A 412 11.55 1.35 -40.74
CA ASN A 412 10.88 0.62 -41.83
C ASN A 412 9.45 1.14 -42.09
N THR A 413 8.71 1.45 -41.03
CA THR A 413 7.36 2.03 -41.13
C THR A 413 7.38 3.49 -41.59
N ALA A 414 8.34 4.31 -41.13
CA ALA A 414 8.50 5.69 -41.59
C ALA A 414 8.89 5.77 -43.08
N ASP A 415 9.81 4.90 -43.52
CA ASP A 415 10.20 4.73 -44.93
C ASP A 415 9.01 4.36 -45.81
N THR A 416 8.24 3.36 -45.38
CA THR A 416 7.03 2.90 -46.08
C THR A 416 6.00 4.03 -46.19
N PHE A 417 5.76 4.77 -45.11
CA PHE A 417 4.84 5.89 -45.09
C PHE A 417 5.28 7.03 -46.03
N ALA A 418 6.57 7.39 -46.02
CA ALA A 418 7.12 8.40 -46.94
C ALA A 418 6.95 7.99 -48.40
N ARG A 419 7.22 6.72 -48.72
CA ARG A 419 7.12 6.15 -50.06
C ARG A 419 5.69 6.06 -50.58
N GLU A 420 4.74 5.67 -49.73
CA GLU A 420 3.33 5.51 -50.11
C GLU A 420 2.60 6.85 -50.27
N ASN A 421 3.02 7.88 -49.53
CA ASN A 421 2.41 9.22 -49.56
C ASN A 421 3.22 10.25 -50.37
N ASN A 422 4.34 9.84 -51.01
CA ASN A 422 5.27 10.71 -51.74
C ASN A 422 5.77 11.92 -50.91
N ILE A 423 6.11 11.69 -49.63
CA ILE A 423 6.58 12.73 -48.71
C ILE A 423 8.10 12.87 -48.80
N GLY A 424 8.59 14.11 -48.90
CA GLY A 424 10.01 14.38 -49.10
C GLY A 424 10.51 13.74 -50.39
N HIS A 425 11.59 12.97 -50.32
CA HIS A 425 12.12 12.20 -51.44
C HIS A 425 11.54 10.77 -51.54
N GLY A 426 10.55 10.42 -50.71
CA GLY A 426 9.86 9.14 -50.76
C GLY A 426 10.68 7.91 -50.34
N MET A 427 11.87 8.11 -49.75
CA MET A 427 12.75 7.04 -49.25
C MET A 427 13.64 7.50 -48.10
N ILE A 428 13.70 6.67 -47.07
CA ILE A 428 14.56 6.80 -45.89
C ILE A 428 15.57 5.65 -45.88
N ARG A 429 15.11 4.41 -46.16
CA ARG A 429 15.99 3.25 -46.37
C ARG A 429 16.38 3.15 -47.85
N GLY A 430 17.64 2.78 -48.10
CA GLY A 430 18.20 2.61 -49.44
C GLY A 430 19.07 3.78 -49.92
N THR A 431 19.09 4.91 -49.21
CA THR A 431 20.07 5.99 -49.37
C THR A 431 20.92 6.16 -48.10
N MET A 432 22.13 6.69 -48.28
CA MET A 432 23.04 7.11 -47.21
C MET A 432 23.27 8.63 -47.26
N ASP A 433 22.55 9.34 -48.14
CA ASP A 433 22.62 10.78 -48.25
C ASP A 433 21.88 11.42 -47.08
N PHE A 434 22.65 12.02 -46.17
CA PHE A 434 22.14 12.68 -44.98
C PHE A 434 21.12 13.78 -45.30
N ILE A 435 21.29 14.52 -46.40
CA ILE A 435 20.39 15.62 -46.77
C ILE A 435 19.03 15.04 -47.19
N ILE A 436 19.03 14.05 -48.08
CA ILE A 436 17.81 13.37 -48.56
C ILE A 436 17.01 12.78 -47.39
N VAL A 437 17.69 12.12 -46.44
CA VAL A 437 17.00 11.50 -45.28
C VAL A 437 16.55 12.56 -44.26
N SER A 438 17.32 13.64 -44.04
CA SER A 438 16.91 14.72 -43.14
C SER A 438 15.70 15.46 -43.69
N GLU A 439 15.72 15.87 -44.96
CA GLU A 439 14.60 16.55 -45.62
C GLU A 439 13.34 15.68 -45.63
N THR A 440 13.49 14.37 -45.86
CA THR A 440 12.36 13.43 -45.82
C THR A 440 11.82 13.24 -44.40
N ALA A 441 12.68 13.17 -43.38
CA ALA A 441 12.27 13.11 -41.99
C ALA A 441 11.57 14.41 -41.52
N ASP A 442 12.06 15.57 -41.93
CA ASP A 442 11.45 16.87 -41.61
C ASP A 442 10.10 17.05 -42.33
N ALA A 443 9.98 16.63 -43.61
CA ALA A 443 8.73 16.65 -44.36
C ALA A 443 7.66 15.69 -43.77
N LEU A 444 8.09 14.52 -43.26
CA LEU A 444 7.21 13.62 -42.50
C LEU A 444 6.62 14.34 -41.28
N PHE A 445 7.43 15.08 -40.51
CA PHE A 445 6.93 15.86 -39.35
C PHE A 445 6.23 17.18 -39.70
N GLN A 446 5.99 17.47 -40.99
CA GLN A 446 5.08 18.52 -41.45
C GLN A 446 3.72 17.95 -41.91
N THR A 447 3.61 16.63 -42.04
CA THR A 447 2.39 15.93 -42.51
C THR A 447 1.51 15.54 -41.33
N VAL A 448 0.25 15.99 -41.30
CA VAL A 448 -0.65 15.84 -40.15
C VAL A 448 -0.85 14.35 -39.78
N GLU A 449 -1.09 13.51 -40.77
CA GLU A 449 -1.30 12.07 -40.61
C GLU A 449 -0.09 11.37 -39.97
N PHE A 450 1.13 11.80 -40.30
CA PHE A 450 2.36 11.22 -39.74
C PHE A 450 2.69 11.80 -38.35
N ILE A 451 2.38 13.07 -38.09
CA ILE A 451 2.48 13.67 -36.76
C ILE A 451 1.57 12.90 -35.79
N GLU A 452 0.32 12.62 -36.19
CA GLU A 452 -0.61 11.80 -35.41
C GLU A 452 -0.10 10.36 -35.22
N LEU A 453 0.35 9.69 -36.30
CA LEU A 453 0.93 8.35 -36.23
C LEU A 453 2.11 8.30 -35.23
N ASN A 454 2.94 9.34 -35.21
CA ASN A 454 4.05 9.44 -34.28
C ASN A 454 3.65 9.78 -32.84
N GLN A 455 2.60 10.57 -32.63
CA GLN A 455 2.03 10.77 -31.29
C GLN A 455 1.42 9.47 -30.73
N ARG A 456 0.67 8.72 -31.55
CA ARG A 456 0.10 7.40 -31.20
C ARG A 456 1.17 6.36 -30.85
N GLN A 457 2.38 6.48 -31.40
CA GLN A 457 3.53 5.62 -31.08
C GLN A 457 4.50 6.27 -30.07
N HIS A 458 4.01 7.11 -29.15
CA HIS A 458 4.81 7.76 -28.08
C HIS A 458 6.09 8.48 -28.56
N ASN A 459 6.03 9.15 -29.72
CA ASN A 459 7.15 9.80 -30.40
C ASN A 459 8.30 8.87 -30.85
N ARG A 460 8.04 7.55 -30.96
CA ARG A 460 9.02 6.53 -31.35
C ARG A 460 9.67 6.79 -32.70
N PHE A 461 8.93 7.25 -33.71
CA PHE A 461 9.54 7.58 -35.02
C PHE A 461 10.49 8.76 -34.91
N ARG A 462 10.17 9.78 -34.10
CA ARG A 462 11.06 10.93 -33.90
C ARG A 462 12.37 10.52 -33.22
N ALA A 463 12.29 9.64 -32.22
CA ALA A 463 13.46 9.07 -31.56
C ALA A 463 14.29 8.17 -32.50
N ALA A 464 13.62 7.28 -33.24
CA ALA A 464 14.25 6.39 -34.19
C ALA A 464 14.91 7.16 -35.36
N LEU A 465 14.21 8.11 -35.99
CA LEU A 465 14.74 8.93 -37.10
C LEU A 465 15.93 9.77 -36.64
N ARG A 466 15.91 10.34 -35.43
CA ARG A 466 17.08 11.01 -34.85
C ARG A 466 18.27 10.06 -34.71
N LYS A 467 18.04 8.81 -34.30
CA LYS A 467 19.11 7.79 -34.23
C LYS A 467 19.54 7.28 -35.60
N TYR A 468 18.65 7.20 -36.58
CA TYR A 468 18.97 6.82 -37.96
C TYR A 468 19.81 7.91 -38.66
N LEU A 469 19.48 9.19 -38.43
CA LEU A 469 20.29 10.33 -38.86
C LEU A 469 21.66 10.38 -38.15
N GLN A 470 21.77 9.92 -36.90
CA GLN A 470 23.06 9.74 -36.23
C GLN A 470 23.87 8.59 -36.87
N TYR A 471 23.24 7.44 -37.10
CA TYR A 471 23.84 6.29 -37.81
C TYR A 471 24.37 6.70 -39.19
N ILE A 472 23.56 7.41 -39.99
CA ILE A 472 23.95 7.93 -41.32
C ILE A 472 25.13 8.92 -41.25
N ARG A 473 25.26 9.69 -40.17
CA ARG A 473 26.40 10.61 -39.98
C ARG A 473 27.71 9.92 -39.56
N GLY A 474 27.63 8.72 -39.00
CA GLY A 474 28.75 8.02 -38.36
C GLY A 474 29.17 8.65 -37.01
N ASP A 475 29.75 7.85 -36.13
CA ASP A 475 30.24 8.31 -34.81
C ASP A 475 31.57 9.07 -34.95
N SER A 476 31.52 10.29 -35.48
CA SER A 476 32.51 11.31 -35.15
C SER A 476 32.14 11.97 -33.83
N ALA A 477 33.01 11.81 -32.82
CA ALA A 477 32.88 12.49 -31.55
C ALA A 477 32.79 14.03 -31.73
N ILE A 478 31.71 14.58 -31.21
CA ILE A 478 31.47 16.01 -31.00
C ILE A 478 31.33 16.12 -29.48
N VAL A 479 32.30 16.58 -28.67
CA VAL A 479 33.07 17.84 -28.75
C VAL A 479 32.25 18.88 -29.47
N ASP A 480 31.54 19.74 -28.74
CA ASP A 480 30.66 20.81 -29.26
C ASP A 480 31.40 21.81 -30.19
N LYS A 481 31.75 21.32 -31.37
CA LYS A 481 31.97 22.11 -32.56
C LYS A 481 30.61 22.64 -32.94
N ARG A 482 30.39 23.88 -32.48
CA ARG A 482 29.44 24.86 -33.01
C ARG A 482 29.02 24.53 -34.44
N PRO A 483 27.76 24.79 -34.84
CA PRO A 483 27.45 24.97 -36.25
C PRO A 483 28.27 26.16 -36.79
N SER A 484 29.43 25.88 -37.36
CA SER A 484 29.99 26.63 -38.50
C SER A 484 29.63 25.77 -39.72
N VAL A 485 28.49 25.99 -40.36
CA VAL A 485 28.07 27.30 -40.88
C VAL A 485 26.69 27.76 -40.36
N ALA A 486 26.61 28.12 -39.09
CA ALA A 486 26.06 29.43 -38.81
C ALA A 486 27.20 30.43 -39.07
N THR A 487 26.95 31.46 -39.89
CA THR A 487 27.59 32.75 -39.65
C THR A 487 27.46 33.04 -38.15
N LYS A 488 28.57 33.30 -37.45
CA LYS A 488 28.48 34.01 -36.18
C LYS A 488 27.81 35.33 -36.50
N GLU A 489 26.50 35.42 -36.28
CA GLU A 489 25.76 36.66 -36.48
C GLU A 489 26.38 37.69 -35.55
N ASN A 490 27.08 38.65 -36.14
CA ASN A 490 27.96 39.50 -35.37
C ASN A 490 27.13 40.60 -34.69
N PHE A 491 26.71 40.31 -33.46
CA PHE A 491 25.91 41.23 -32.65
C PHE A 491 26.73 42.36 -32.01
N GLU A 492 28.04 42.49 -32.31
CA GLU A 492 28.92 43.57 -31.80
C GLU A 492 28.37 44.99 -32.00
N ASN A 493 27.51 45.20 -33.01
CA ASN A 493 26.90 46.50 -33.33
C ASN A 493 25.40 46.62 -32.94
N VAL A 494 24.84 45.67 -32.17
CA VAL A 494 23.42 45.69 -31.76
C VAL A 494 23.28 46.23 -30.34
N ASP A 495 22.54 47.34 -30.19
CA ASP A 495 22.13 47.81 -28.86
C ASP A 495 21.00 46.93 -28.32
N PHE A 496 21.33 46.14 -27.28
CA PHE A 496 20.39 45.28 -26.59
C PHE A 496 19.61 45.99 -25.47
N THR A 497 19.92 47.26 -25.14
CA THR A 497 19.27 48.03 -24.08
C THR A 497 17.74 48.13 -24.27
N PRO A 498 17.20 48.42 -25.47
CA PRO A 498 15.76 48.42 -25.72
C PRO A 498 15.11 47.05 -25.49
N TYR A 499 15.76 45.97 -25.98
CA TYR A 499 15.28 44.60 -25.82
C TYR A 499 15.21 44.21 -24.33
N ARG A 500 16.28 44.46 -23.56
CA ARG A 500 16.30 44.21 -22.11
C ARG A 500 15.20 44.98 -21.39
N LYS A 501 15.02 46.27 -21.71
CA LYS A 501 14.01 47.11 -21.08
C LYS A 501 12.58 46.59 -21.30
N ILE A 502 12.22 46.22 -22.53
CA ILE A 502 10.89 45.65 -22.83
C ILE A 502 10.69 44.31 -22.12
N LEU A 503 11.70 43.43 -22.11
CA LEU A 503 11.63 42.15 -21.42
C LEU A 503 11.44 42.31 -19.90
N LEU A 504 12.18 43.22 -19.27
CA LEU A 504 12.06 43.54 -17.83
C LEU A 504 10.69 44.14 -17.48
N GLU A 505 10.27 45.20 -18.18
CA GLU A 505 9.08 45.99 -17.81
C GLU A 505 7.76 45.34 -18.26
N LYS A 506 7.74 44.66 -19.42
CA LYS A 506 6.51 44.16 -20.06
C LYS A 506 6.37 42.64 -20.02
N PHE A 507 7.46 41.90 -19.87
CA PHE A 507 7.47 40.44 -19.75
C PHE A 507 8.10 39.92 -18.43
N PRO A 508 7.75 40.47 -17.25
CA PRO A 508 8.39 40.09 -15.98
C PRO A 508 8.21 38.61 -15.60
N LYS A 509 7.25 37.90 -16.20
CA LYS A 509 7.00 36.45 -16.03
C LYS A 509 7.76 35.57 -17.04
N GLY A 510 8.64 36.16 -17.86
CA GLY A 510 9.32 35.50 -18.97
C GLY A 510 8.62 35.74 -20.30
N PHE A 511 9.38 35.61 -21.39
CA PHE A 511 8.92 35.76 -22.77
C PHE A 511 8.83 34.40 -23.46
N ARG A 512 7.76 34.12 -24.22
CA ARG A 512 7.63 32.85 -24.95
C ARG A 512 8.21 33.01 -26.36
N ILE A 513 9.40 32.46 -26.60
CA ILE A 513 10.21 32.78 -27.78
C ILE A 513 9.54 32.37 -29.12
N GLU A 514 8.83 31.24 -29.13
CA GLU A 514 8.10 30.72 -30.30
C GLU A 514 6.67 31.30 -30.44
N SER A 515 6.19 32.10 -29.46
CA SER A 515 4.81 32.58 -29.41
C SER A 515 4.58 33.75 -30.37
N ARG A 516 3.80 33.53 -31.43
CA ARG A 516 3.34 34.60 -32.34
C ARG A 516 2.59 35.71 -31.60
N LEU A 517 1.84 35.38 -30.54
CA LEU A 517 1.10 36.36 -29.74
C LEU A 517 2.02 37.24 -28.89
N ASP A 518 3.03 36.65 -28.25
CA ASP A 518 3.97 37.43 -27.44
C ASP A 518 4.96 38.21 -28.32
N MET A 519 5.33 37.68 -29.50
CA MET A 519 6.09 38.44 -30.51
C MET A 519 5.29 39.65 -31.03
N GLY A 520 4.00 39.48 -31.31
CA GLY A 520 3.11 40.60 -31.66
C GLY A 520 3.01 41.65 -30.55
N ARG A 521 2.91 41.21 -29.28
CA ARG A 521 2.96 42.10 -28.11
C ARG A 521 4.31 42.82 -27.98
N PHE A 522 5.41 42.11 -28.18
CA PHE A 522 6.77 42.67 -28.12
C PHE A 522 6.93 43.80 -29.14
N ARG A 523 6.51 43.59 -30.39
CA ARG A 523 6.50 44.64 -31.43
C ARG A 523 5.58 45.81 -31.10
N ALA A 524 4.40 45.55 -30.52
CA ALA A 524 3.48 46.60 -30.09
C ALA A 524 4.09 47.46 -28.96
N PHE A 525 4.71 46.84 -27.95
CA PHE A 525 5.42 47.54 -26.88
C PHE A 525 6.68 48.26 -27.39
N TRP A 526 7.38 47.70 -28.38
CA TRP A 526 8.50 48.37 -29.04
C TRP A 526 8.05 49.69 -29.69
N LYS A 527 6.96 49.64 -30.47
CA LYS A 527 6.36 50.83 -31.11
C LYS A 527 5.87 51.87 -30.11
N ASP A 528 5.27 51.43 -29.01
CA ASP A 528 4.78 52.30 -27.93
C ASP A 528 5.93 53.00 -27.18
N MET A 529 6.92 52.21 -26.72
CA MET A 529 8.03 52.69 -25.87
C MET A 529 9.10 53.47 -26.63
N HIS A 530 9.37 53.11 -27.91
CA HIS A 530 10.46 53.70 -28.70
C HIS A 530 9.96 54.57 -29.86
N ARG A 531 8.64 54.67 -30.09
CA ARG A 531 8.01 55.47 -31.17
C ARG A 531 8.46 55.11 -32.59
N LEU A 532 9.10 53.96 -32.76
CA LEU A 532 9.67 53.44 -34.00
C LEU A 532 9.15 52.02 -34.23
N GLU A 533 8.95 51.62 -35.48
CA GLU A 533 8.65 50.22 -35.79
C GLU A 533 9.94 49.39 -35.87
N LEU A 534 9.88 48.18 -35.33
CA LEU A 534 10.99 47.23 -35.37
C LEU A 534 11.06 46.64 -36.79
N ALA A 535 11.99 47.15 -37.60
CA ALA A 535 12.07 46.84 -39.04
C ALA A 535 12.56 45.42 -39.37
N GLU A 536 13.16 44.73 -38.41
CA GLU A 536 13.62 43.34 -38.55
C GLU A 536 12.44 42.35 -38.54
N ASP A 537 12.58 41.23 -39.25
CA ASP A 537 11.62 40.12 -39.20
C ASP A 537 11.59 39.43 -37.82
N ASP A 538 10.58 38.58 -37.61
CA ASP A 538 10.38 37.89 -36.32
C ASP A 538 11.55 36.97 -35.94
N GLU A 539 12.26 36.43 -36.93
CA GLU A 539 13.31 35.44 -36.70
C GLU A 539 14.61 36.10 -36.26
N ALA A 540 15.00 37.20 -36.89
CA ALA A 540 16.08 38.06 -36.43
C ALA A 540 15.82 38.57 -34.99
N VAL A 541 14.57 38.91 -34.66
CA VAL A 541 14.18 39.34 -33.31
C VAL A 541 14.26 38.18 -32.31
N ARG A 542 13.82 36.96 -32.67
CA ARG A 542 14.01 35.76 -31.82
C ARG A 542 15.49 35.52 -31.52
N LYS A 543 16.36 35.53 -32.54
CA LYS A 543 17.80 35.32 -32.37
C LYS A 543 18.43 36.33 -31.42
N ARG A 544 18.09 37.62 -31.56
CA ARG A 544 18.58 38.70 -30.68
C ARG A 544 18.09 38.56 -29.24
N ILE A 545 16.82 38.20 -29.03
CA ILE A 545 16.30 37.93 -27.69
C ILE A 545 17.02 36.70 -27.09
N ALA A 546 17.11 35.60 -27.84
CA ALA A 546 17.77 34.37 -27.41
C ALA A 546 19.25 34.59 -27.04
N HIS A 547 19.97 35.50 -27.72
CA HIS A 547 21.36 35.83 -27.41
C HIS A 547 21.56 36.42 -26.01
N ILE A 548 20.59 37.18 -25.49
CA ILE A 548 20.69 37.88 -24.19
C ILE A 548 19.88 37.20 -23.07
N THR A 549 19.29 36.03 -23.32
CA THR A 549 18.38 35.36 -22.38
C THR A 549 18.72 33.89 -22.16
N VAL A 550 18.45 33.42 -20.94
CA VAL A 550 18.44 32.00 -20.59
C VAL A 550 17.15 31.36 -21.10
N ARG A 551 17.27 30.31 -21.92
CA ARG A 551 16.11 29.50 -22.36
C ARG A 551 15.78 28.43 -21.33
N CYS A 552 14.54 28.41 -20.88
CA CYS A 552 13.94 27.39 -20.02
C CYS A 552 12.69 26.85 -20.73
N GLN A 553 12.82 25.73 -21.45
CA GLN A 553 11.78 25.18 -22.33
C GLN A 553 11.33 26.20 -23.40
N ASP A 554 10.05 26.59 -23.40
CA ASP A 554 9.47 27.57 -24.33
C ASP A 554 9.68 29.03 -23.89
N PHE A 555 10.04 29.23 -22.62
CA PHE A 555 10.25 30.55 -22.04
C PHE A 555 11.71 30.96 -22.11
N VAL A 556 11.94 32.26 -22.24
CA VAL A 556 13.24 32.88 -22.08
C VAL A 556 13.18 33.99 -21.03
N TYR A 557 14.25 34.12 -20.26
CA TYR A 557 14.39 35.06 -19.15
C TYR A 557 15.74 35.77 -19.23
N LEU A 558 15.82 37.05 -18.88
CA LEU A 558 17.13 37.67 -18.67
C LEU A 558 17.79 37.08 -17.41
N PRO A 559 19.12 36.92 -17.37
CA PRO A 559 19.82 36.39 -16.19
C PRO A 559 19.47 37.13 -14.90
N GLU A 560 19.39 38.47 -14.95
CA GLU A 560 19.02 39.36 -13.85
C GLU A 560 17.57 39.19 -13.35
N MET A 561 16.68 38.58 -14.17
CA MET A 561 15.33 38.20 -13.73
C MET A 561 15.32 36.85 -13.01
N MET A 562 16.30 35.99 -13.28
CA MET A 562 16.38 34.66 -12.70
C MET A 562 17.06 34.64 -11.35
N MET A 563 18.17 35.36 -11.21
CA MET A 563 19.02 35.35 -10.04
C MET A 563 19.64 36.73 -9.79
N ALA A 564 19.85 37.10 -8.53
CA ALA A 564 20.59 38.30 -8.19
C ALA A 564 22.11 38.05 -8.34
N GLU A 565 22.87 39.10 -8.70
CA GLU A 565 24.30 38.97 -9.02
C GLU A 565 25.13 38.36 -7.87
N HIS A 566 24.90 38.80 -6.62
CA HIS A 566 25.59 38.27 -5.44
C HIS A 566 25.28 36.77 -5.21
N THR A 567 24.04 36.35 -5.46
CA THR A 567 23.62 34.93 -5.37
C THR A 567 24.36 34.09 -6.42
N ALA A 568 24.47 34.60 -7.66
CA ALA A 568 25.18 33.95 -8.74
C ALA A 568 26.68 33.81 -8.46
N GLN A 569 27.30 34.86 -7.90
CA GLN A 569 28.69 34.83 -7.48
C GLN A 569 28.94 33.78 -6.38
N ARG A 570 28.08 33.71 -5.34
CA ARG A 570 28.18 32.69 -4.29
C ARG A 570 27.99 31.26 -4.84
N LEU A 571 27.01 31.06 -5.71
CA LEU A 571 26.76 29.75 -6.34
C LEU A 571 27.98 29.24 -7.13
N LEU A 572 28.59 30.11 -7.95
CA LEU A 572 29.79 29.76 -8.71
C LEU A 572 31.02 29.53 -7.81
N ALA A 573 31.13 30.26 -6.69
CA ALA A 573 32.18 30.04 -5.70
C ALA A 573 32.03 28.66 -5.03
N TYR A 574 30.83 28.30 -4.57
CA TYR A 574 30.52 27.00 -3.96
C TYR A 574 30.86 25.82 -4.90
N ILE A 575 30.47 25.92 -6.17
CA ILE A 575 30.81 24.91 -7.20
C ILE A 575 32.34 24.81 -7.36
N THR A 576 33.05 25.94 -7.36
CA THR A 576 34.52 25.96 -7.43
C THR A 576 35.17 25.29 -6.22
N GLU A 577 34.63 25.50 -5.01
CA GLU A 577 35.13 24.92 -3.77
C GLU A 577 34.88 23.41 -3.72
N CYS A 578 33.73 22.92 -4.19
CA CYS A 578 33.46 21.49 -4.30
C CYS A 578 34.52 20.74 -5.12
N PHE A 579 34.87 21.24 -6.31
CA PHE A 579 35.90 20.62 -7.14
C PHE A 579 37.31 20.75 -6.54
N LYS A 580 37.62 21.86 -5.84
CA LYS A 580 38.88 22.01 -5.09
C LYS A 580 39.01 21.03 -3.91
N ALA A 581 37.88 20.63 -3.32
CA ALA A 581 37.82 19.62 -2.26
C ALA A 581 37.92 18.18 -2.79
N GLY A 582 38.13 17.98 -4.11
CA GLY A 582 38.30 16.66 -4.72
C GLY A 582 36.99 15.97 -5.14
N LYS A 583 35.83 16.61 -5.01
CA LYS A 583 34.55 16.04 -5.44
C LYS A 583 34.54 15.87 -6.96
N MET A 584 34.19 14.68 -7.45
CA MET A 584 34.21 14.37 -8.88
C MET A 584 33.09 15.09 -9.64
N ALA A 585 31.90 15.16 -9.04
CA ALA A 585 30.72 15.79 -9.63
C ALA A 585 29.93 16.63 -8.61
N VAL A 586 29.10 17.53 -9.15
CA VAL A 586 28.16 18.34 -8.36
C VAL A 586 26.77 18.29 -9.01
N TYR A 587 25.79 17.71 -8.33
CA TYR A 587 24.45 17.47 -8.89
C TYR A 587 23.56 18.72 -8.85
N PHE A 588 22.71 18.92 -9.86
CA PHE A 588 21.80 20.07 -9.90
C PHE A 588 20.73 20.03 -8.81
N ASP A 589 20.29 18.84 -8.40
CA ASP A 589 19.32 18.66 -7.31
C ASP A 589 19.92 19.09 -5.97
N ALA A 590 21.18 18.70 -5.71
CA ALA A 590 21.97 19.10 -4.56
C ALA A 590 22.17 20.62 -4.49
N LEU A 591 22.67 21.23 -5.58
CA LEU A 591 22.82 22.68 -5.69
C LEU A 591 21.49 23.43 -5.53
N TYR A 592 20.40 22.87 -6.05
CA TYR A 592 19.09 23.49 -5.91
C TYR A 592 18.58 23.47 -4.46
N LYS A 593 18.82 22.38 -3.73
CA LYS A 593 18.49 22.22 -2.31
C LYS A 593 19.29 23.18 -1.44
N GLU A 594 20.61 23.23 -1.62
CA GLU A 594 21.52 24.11 -0.88
C GLU A 594 21.12 25.59 -0.99
N PHE A 595 20.83 26.05 -2.22
CA PHE A 595 20.48 27.45 -2.50
C PHE A 595 18.97 27.74 -2.44
N GLN A 596 18.14 26.79 -1.98
CA GLN A 596 16.67 26.85 -2.11
C GLN A 596 16.04 28.11 -1.49
N LEU A 597 16.55 28.57 -0.33
CA LEU A 597 16.06 29.76 0.35
C LEU A 597 16.28 31.04 -0.47
N GLU A 598 17.34 31.07 -1.28
CA GLU A 598 17.79 32.22 -2.08
C GLU A 598 16.98 32.35 -3.38
N PHE A 599 16.35 31.25 -3.80
CA PHE A 599 15.44 31.18 -4.94
C PHE A 599 13.99 31.54 -4.58
N ILE A 600 13.64 31.69 -3.29
CA ILE A 600 12.32 32.11 -2.86
C ILE A 600 11.98 33.48 -3.47
N GLY A 601 10.86 33.55 -4.21
CA GLY A 601 10.42 34.76 -4.91
C GLY A 601 11.18 35.08 -6.21
N ARG A 602 12.14 34.24 -6.63
CA ARG A 602 12.87 34.36 -7.91
C ARG A 602 12.19 33.53 -9.02
N ARG A 603 12.86 33.36 -10.17
CA ARG A 603 12.31 32.56 -11.30
C ARG A 603 12.80 31.12 -11.32
N ILE A 604 13.96 30.82 -10.73
CA ILE A 604 14.46 29.45 -10.60
C ILE A 604 13.61 28.76 -9.54
N ASN A 605 12.90 27.69 -9.94
CA ASN A 605 11.98 26.94 -9.06
C ASN A 605 12.13 25.42 -9.18
N ASN A 606 13.13 24.97 -9.95
CA ASN A 606 13.49 23.56 -10.11
C ASN A 606 14.96 23.43 -10.58
N PRO A 607 15.58 22.25 -10.43
CA PRO A 607 16.96 21.98 -10.84
C PRO A 607 17.25 22.19 -12.34
N GLU A 608 16.29 21.94 -13.24
CA GLU A 608 16.50 22.11 -14.69
C GLU A 608 16.58 23.59 -15.09
N MET A 609 15.86 24.48 -14.39
CA MET A 609 16.03 25.94 -14.55
C MET A 609 17.36 26.44 -13.99
N LEU A 610 17.83 25.85 -12.89
CA LEU A 610 19.17 26.15 -12.33
C LEU A 610 20.28 25.71 -13.29
N LYS A 611 20.18 24.51 -13.84
CA LYS A 611 21.05 23.99 -14.91
C LYS A 611 21.04 24.88 -16.15
N SER A 612 19.86 25.31 -16.59
CA SER A 612 19.72 26.22 -17.74
C SER A 612 20.41 27.57 -17.48
N TYR A 613 20.26 28.13 -16.28
CA TYR A 613 20.96 29.34 -15.83
C TYR A 613 22.49 29.13 -15.78
N LEU A 614 22.95 28.04 -15.17
CA LEU A 614 24.37 27.70 -15.09
C LEU A 614 24.97 27.47 -16.49
N ALA A 615 24.24 26.86 -17.43
CA ALA A 615 24.69 26.69 -18.81
C ALA A 615 24.87 28.00 -19.57
N TYR A 616 24.06 29.03 -19.27
CA TYR A 616 24.25 30.37 -19.82
C TYR A 616 25.41 31.13 -19.15
N MET A 617 25.57 30.98 -17.83
CA MET A 617 26.63 31.66 -17.06
C MET A 617 28.01 30.96 -17.17
N ASN A 618 28.06 29.72 -17.66
CA ASN A 618 29.27 28.96 -17.86
C ASN A 618 30.06 29.47 -19.06
N ASP A 619 31.22 30.06 -18.79
CA ASP A 619 32.20 30.55 -19.76
C ASP A 619 33.14 29.44 -20.30
N GLY A 620 32.81 28.17 -20.04
CA GLY A 620 33.62 27.00 -20.38
C GLY A 620 34.42 26.44 -19.20
N ARG A 621 34.19 26.94 -17.98
CA ARG A 621 34.81 26.43 -16.74
C ARG A 621 34.40 25.01 -16.35
N TYR A 622 33.20 24.57 -16.71
CA TYR A 622 32.67 23.25 -16.34
C TYR A 622 32.02 22.54 -17.52
N TYR A 623 32.03 21.21 -17.49
CA TYR A 623 31.25 20.38 -18.41
C TYR A 623 29.89 20.06 -17.79
N ILE A 624 28.84 20.15 -18.60
CA ILE A 624 27.44 20.04 -18.17
C ILE A 624 26.87 18.71 -18.65
N SER A 625 26.74 17.76 -17.72
CA SER A 625 26.05 16.50 -17.94
C SER A 625 24.54 16.64 -17.74
N LYS A 626 23.78 15.55 -17.95
CA LYS A 626 22.31 15.58 -17.84
C LYS A 626 21.83 16.06 -16.46
N ASN A 627 22.47 15.60 -15.38
CA ASN A 627 22.03 15.77 -14.00
C ASN A 627 23.08 16.46 -13.08
N TYR A 628 24.31 16.68 -13.56
CA TYR A 628 25.43 17.16 -12.75
C TYR A 628 26.46 17.95 -13.57
N LEU A 629 27.38 18.62 -12.87
CA LEU A 629 28.57 19.30 -13.39
C LEU A 629 29.82 18.46 -13.11
N ILE A 630 30.81 18.51 -14.01
CA ILE A 630 32.18 17.99 -13.79
C ILE A 630 33.23 19.01 -14.23
N ALA A 631 34.40 18.98 -13.60
CA ALA A 631 35.54 19.83 -13.97
C ALA A 631 36.39 19.24 -15.12
N ASP A 632 36.45 17.91 -15.23
CA ASP A 632 37.16 17.19 -16.30
C ASP A 632 36.15 16.38 -17.13
N ALA A 633 36.21 16.49 -18.45
CA ALA A 633 35.35 15.75 -19.39
C ALA A 633 35.65 14.23 -19.41
N HIS A 634 36.80 13.81 -18.88
CA HIS A 634 37.20 12.41 -18.78
C HIS A 634 36.88 11.77 -17.42
N ALA A 635 36.28 12.51 -16.48
CA ALA A 635 35.86 11.97 -15.19
C ALA A 635 34.65 11.02 -15.36
N GLU A 636 34.85 9.73 -15.06
CA GLU A 636 33.76 8.76 -14.96
C GLU A 636 33.07 8.90 -13.60
N VAL A 637 31.85 9.45 -13.60
CA VAL A 637 31.10 9.73 -12.38
C VAL A 637 30.15 8.59 -12.04
N ASN A 638 30.51 7.81 -11.02
CA ASN A 638 29.67 6.75 -10.47
C ASN A 638 29.38 7.04 -8.99
N PRO A 639 28.14 7.42 -8.62
CA PRO A 639 27.74 7.66 -7.24
C PRO A 639 28.03 6.50 -6.28
N THR A 640 28.00 5.26 -6.78
CA THR A 640 28.31 4.07 -5.99
C THR A 640 29.75 4.06 -5.50
N ASP A 641 30.69 4.60 -6.28
CA ASP A 641 32.11 4.61 -5.92
C ASP A 641 32.39 5.65 -4.83
N GLU A 642 31.78 6.84 -4.91
CA GLU A 642 31.85 7.84 -3.83
C GLU A 642 31.21 7.33 -2.52
N VAL A 643 30.10 6.58 -2.62
CA VAL A 643 29.47 5.90 -1.47
C VAL A 643 30.36 4.81 -0.89
N ARG A 644 31.07 4.04 -1.75
CA ARG A 644 32.03 3.02 -1.33
C ARG A 644 33.19 3.62 -0.56
N ASP A 645 33.86 4.62 -1.14
CA ASP A 645 35.03 5.26 -0.55
C ASP A 645 34.68 5.94 0.78
N TYR A 646 33.50 6.55 0.89
CA TYR A 646 33.01 7.10 2.14
C TYR A 646 32.80 6.04 3.22
N LEU A 647 32.05 4.96 2.95
CA LEU A 647 31.78 3.91 3.94
C LEU A 647 33.03 3.09 4.32
N ILE A 648 34.01 2.96 3.42
CA ILE A 648 35.33 2.41 3.74
C ILE A 648 36.10 3.35 4.67
N THR A 649 36.03 4.66 4.43
CA THR A 649 36.76 5.68 5.22
C THR A 649 36.21 5.84 6.63
N GLU A 650 34.87 5.83 6.81
CA GLU A 650 34.24 5.89 8.13
C GLU A 650 34.50 4.63 8.96
N GLY A 651 34.61 3.45 8.31
CA GLY A 651 35.00 2.21 8.98
C GLY A 651 33.97 1.65 9.98
N ILE A 652 32.74 2.19 9.99
CA ILE A 652 31.62 1.81 10.85
C ILE A 652 30.30 1.81 10.06
N PRO A 653 29.21 1.23 10.59
CA PRO A 653 27.86 1.40 10.04
C PRO A 653 27.39 2.85 10.12
N VAL A 654 26.80 3.34 9.03
CA VAL A 654 26.29 4.70 8.86
C VAL A 654 24.82 4.64 8.45
N THR A 655 24.00 5.58 8.93
CA THR A 655 22.58 5.66 8.53
C THR A 655 22.43 6.22 7.12
N VAL A 656 21.31 5.92 6.45
CA VAL A 656 20.96 6.50 5.15
C VAL A 656 20.88 8.03 5.24
N GLU A 657 20.40 8.57 6.36
CA GLU A 657 20.29 9.99 6.63
C GLU A 657 21.68 10.66 6.73
N ASP A 658 22.58 10.11 7.55
CA ASP A 658 23.95 10.63 7.71
C ASP A 658 24.73 10.52 6.38
N LEU A 659 24.56 9.41 5.65
CA LEU A 659 25.18 9.18 4.34
C LEU A 659 24.72 10.23 3.30
N LYS A 660 23.44 10.62 3.32
CA LYS A 660 22.91 11.69 2.47
C LYS A 660 23.39 13.09 2.88
N GLU A 661 23.66 13.32 4.16
CA GLU A 661 24.22 14.58 4.65
C GLU A 661 25.70 14.72 4.25
N ALA A 662 26.51 13.68 4.51
CA ALA A 662 27.92 13.62 4.13
C ALA A 662 28.13 13.71 2.62
N LEU A 663 27.30 13.02 1.83
CA LEU A 663 27.34 13.02 0.36
C LEU A 663 26.31 13.98 -0.25
N SER A 664 26.04 15.11 0.42
CA SER A 664 25.05 16.12 0.02
C SER A 664 25.28 16.76 -1.36
N HIS A 665 26.44 16.58 -2.00
CA HIS A 665 26.70 16.97 -3.40
C HIS A 665 26.16 15.98 -4.44
N ILE A 666 25.81 14.77 -4.00
CA ILE A 666 25.18 13.70 -4.80
C ILE A 666 23.65 13.77 -4.62
N ASN A 667 22.89 13.35 -5.62
CA ASN A 667 21.43 13.20 -5.48
C ASN A 667 21.09 12.09 -4.46
N GLU A 668 20.23 12.38 -3.48
CA GLU A 668 19.81 11.44 -2.41
C GLU A 668 19.29 10.09 -2.94
N ALA A 669 18.59 10.07 -4.07
CA ALA A 669 18.09 8.85 -4.70
C ALA A 669 19.21 8.00 -5.33
N ALA A 670 20.32 8.64 -5.73
CA ALA A 670 21.51 7.93 -6.20
C ALA A 670 22.31 7.36 -5.03
N VAL A 671 22.46 8.12 -3.93
CA VAL A 671 23.07 7.63 -2.68
C VAL A 671 22.31 6.42 -2.13
N PHE A 672 20.98 6.53 -2.01
CA PHE A 672 20.16 5.40 -1.57
C PHE A 672 20.20 4.22 -2.56
N GLY A 673 20.10 4.51 -3.86
CA GLY A 673 20.16 3.50 -4.92
C GLY A 673 21.50 2.76 -5.00
N ALA A 674 22.60 3.34 -4.52
CA ALA A 674 23.89 2.67 -4.40
C ALA A 674 23.88 1.59 -3.31
N VAL A 675 23.41 1.90 -2.09
CA VAL A 675 23.44 0.96 -0.96
C VAL A 675 22.32 -0.10 -0.98
N ALA A 676 21.22 0.15 -1.71
CA ALA A 676 20.06 -0.75 -1.75
C ALA A 676 19.67 -1.24 -3.16
N GLY A 677 20.50 -0.96 -4.18
CA GLY A 677 20.26 -1.37 -5.57
C GLY A 677 20.60 -2.83 -5.88
N HIS A 678 20.34 -3.26 -7.12
CA HIS A 678 20.61 -4.65 -7.53
C HIS A 678 22.09 -5.06 -7.48
N ASN A 679 23.02 -4.09 -7.53
CA ASN A 679 24.47 -4.33 -7.48
C ASN A 679 25.07 -3.89 -6.12
N SER A 680 24.27 -3.84 -5.05
CA SER A 680 24.72 -3.33 -3.74
C SER A 680 25.27 -4.39 -2.79
N ALA A 681 25.70 -5.56 -3.29
CA ALA A 681 26.15 -6.68 -2.46
C ALA A 681 27.33 -6.34 -1.52
N GLU A 682 28.16 -5.36 -1.93
CA GLU A 682 29.27 -4.82 -1.14
C GLU A 682 28.81 -3.91 0.02
N PHE A 683 27.57 -3.39 -0.02
CA PHE A 683 26.94 -2.56 1.00
C PHE A 683 26.07 -3.41 1.93
N VAL A 684 26.67 -3.91 3.00
CA VAL A 684 26.00 -4.77 3.95
C VAL A 684 25.10 -3.96 4.88
N ARG A 685 23.81 -4.31 4.89
CA ARG A 685 22.83 -3.74 5.82
C ARG A 685 23.02 -4.32 7.22
N ASN A 686 23.44 -3.48 8.18
CA ASN A 686 23.61 -3.89 9.57
C ASN A 686 22.27 -3.92 10.32
N GLN A 687 21.44 -2.91 10.12
CA GLN A 687 20.07 -2.86 10.61
C GLN A 687 19.20 -2.01 9.66
N LYS A 688 17.92 -1.81 9.99
CA LYS A 688 17.03 -1.04 9.12
C LYS A 688 17.57 0.40 8.97
N GLY A 689 17.78 0.84 7.73
CA GLY A 689 18.30 2.17 7.42
C GLY A 689 19.81 2.37 7.67
N GLU A 690 20.56 1.32 8.00
CA GLU A 690 21.99 1.41 8.36
C GLU A 690 22.85 0.43 7.57
N TYR A 691 23.92 0.93 6.95
CA TYR A 691 24.77 0.20 6.02
C TYR A 691 26.25 0.42 6.31
N PHE A 692 27.09 -0.57 5.95
CA PHE A 692 28.55 -0.46 5.94
C PHE A 692 29.12 -1.21 4.74
N HIS A 693 30.36 -0.90 4.36
CA HIS A 693 31.03 -1.63 3.29
C HIS A 693 31.62 -2.96 3.79
N ALA A 694 31.37 -4.06 3.10
CA ALA A 694 31.76 -5.41 3.52
C ALA A 694 33.28 -5.60 3.74
N ASP A 695 34.11 -4.78 3.09
CA ASP A 695 35.57 -4.86 3.22
C ASP A 695 36.14 -4.22 4.48
N ILE A 696 35.36 -3.49 5.30
CA ILE A 696 35.84 -3.06 6.63
C ILE A 696 35.97 -4.26 7.59
N VAL A 697 35.31 -5.38 7.28
CA VAL A 697 35.35 -6.62 8.05
C VAL A 697 36.30 -7.62 7.39
N HIS A 698 37.35 -7.99 8.12
CA HIS A 698 38.40 -8.89 7.68
C HIS A 698 38.37 -10.21 8.45
N PHE A 699 37.95 -11.27 7.79
CA PHE A 699 38.13 -12.63 8.30
C PHE A 699 39.51 -13.15 7.90
N THR A 700 40.19 -13.80 8.83
CA THR A 700 41.41 -14.57 8.54
C THR A 700 41.07 -15.80 7.71
N LYS A 701 42.05 -16.38 7.02
CA LYS A 701 41.83 -17.60 6.23
C LYS A 701 41.24 -18.74 7.08
N GLN A 702 41.76 -18.94 8.30
CA GLN A 702 41.24 -19.97 9.22
C GLN A 702 39.77 -19.74 9.61
N GLU A 703 39.35 -18.48 9.79
CA GLU A 703 37.95 -18.15 10.06
C GLU A 703 37.08 -18.43 8.83
N ILE A 704 37.51 -18.06 7.62
CA ILE A 704 36.79 -18.37 6.36
C ILE A 704 36.68 -19.89 6.17
N ASP A 705 37.76 -20.64 6.36
CA ASP A 705 37.78 -22.10 6.24
C ASP A 705 36.80 -22.74 7.26
N THR A 706 36.79 -22.25 8.51
CA THR A 706 35.87 -22.73 9.58
C THR A 706 34.40 -22.39 9.30
N ILE A 707 34.12 -21.20 8.76
CA ILE A 707 32.77 -20.77 8.35
C ILE A 707 32.29 -21.61 7.17
N THR A 708 33.17 -21.92 6.22
CA THR A 708 32.88 -22.76 5.06
C THR A 708 32.54 -24.19 5.50
N GLU A 709 33.32 -24.78 6.42
CA GLU A 709 33.04 -26.10 6.99
C GLU A 709 31.71 -26.14 7.77
N LEU A 710 31.38 -25.08 8.52
CA LEU A 710 30.08 -24.94 9.20
C LEU A 710 28.90 -24.98 8.22
N ILE A 711 28.99 -24.23 7.11
CA ILE A 711 27.94 -24.16 6.10
C ILE A 711 27.85 -25.50 5.36
N GLN A 712 28.99 -26.07 4.94
CA GLN A 712 29.01 -27.34 4.21
C GLN A 712 28.46 -28.49 5.07
N SER A 713 28.88 -28.61 6.33
CA SER A 713 28.37 -29.67 7.22
C SER A 713 26.87 -29.55 7.51
N ALA A 714 26.29 -28.34 7.47
CA ALA A 714 24.85 -28.18 7.58
C ALA A 714 24.15 -28.59 6.27
N ILE A 715 24.69 -28.19 5.10
CA ILE A 715 24.16 -28.60 3.79
C ILE A 715 24.26 -30.11 3.60
N ASP A 716 25.32 -30.77 4.06
CA ASP A 716 25.49 -32.22 3.94
C ASP A 716 24.50 -33.02 4.82
N ASP A 717 24.01 -32.43 5.93
CA ASP A 717 23.04 -33.05 6.85
C ASP A 717 21.58 -32.83 6.42
N LYS A 718 21.24 -31.64 5.86
CA LYS A 718 19.84 -31.26 5.59
C LYS A 718 19.60 -30.45 4.30
N GLU A 719 20.55 -30.42 3.38
CA GLU A 719 20.56 -29.67 2.09
C GLU A 719 20.61 -28.13 2.20
N TYR A 720 20.48 -27.55 3.39
CA TYR A 720 20.52 -26.10 3.60
C TYR A 720 21.11 -25.70 4.97
N MET A 721 21.42 -24.42 5.14
CA MET A 721 21.68 -23.80 6.45
C MET A 721 20.80 -22.57 6.67
N GLY A 722 20.32 -22.36 7.90
CA GLY A 722 19.60 -21.14 8.27
C GLY A 722 20.54 -19.94 8.40
N GLY A 723 20.13 -18.77 7.92
CA GLY A 723 20.92 -17.54 8.02
C GLY A 723 21.24 -17.11 9.44
N LYS A 724 20.35 -17.39 10.40
CA LYS A 724 20.56 -17.14 11.83
C LYS A 724 21.37 -18.26 12.50
N GLU A 725 21.11 -19.51 12.11
CA GLU A 725 21.89 -20.67 12.55
C GLU A 725 23.38 -20.50 12.25
N LEU A 726 23.71 -20.00 11.04
CA LEU A 726 25.08 -19.61 10.68
C LEU A 726 25.66 -18.61 11.69
N THR A 727 24.97 -17.49 11.93
CA THR A 727 25.51 -16.43 12.80
C THR A 727 25.65 -16.89 14.24
N ASP A 728 24.69 -17.66 14.75
CA ASP A 728 24.74 -18.21 16.10
C ASP A 728 25.92 -19.20 16.24
N ALA A 729 26.14 -20.06 15.24
CA ALA A 729 27.29 -20.98 15.20
C ALA A 729 28.65 -20.24 15.10
N VAL A 730 28.72 -19.16 14.33
CA VAL A 730 29.92 -18.33 14.19
C VAL A 730 30.23 -17.57 15.48
N ILE A 731 29.22 -16.99 16.14
CA ILE A 731 29.39 -16.32 17.44
C ILE A 731 29.93 -17.29 18.49
N VAL A 732 29.48 -18.55 18.49
CA VAL A 732 29.93 -19.58 19.44
C VAL A 732 31.35 -20.10 19.11
N LYS A 733 31.66 -20.38 17.84
CA LYS A 733 32.97 -20.95 17.46
C LYS A 733 34.07 -19.91 17.28
N LEU A 734 33.75 -18.68 16.86
CA LEU A 734 34.68 -17.62 16.48
C LEU A 734 34.35 -16.28 17.19
N PRO A 735 34.26 -16.25 18.54
CA PRO A 735 33.84 -15.06 19.29
C PRO A 735 34.75 -13.84 19.07
N ALA A 736 36.03 -14.05 18.73
CA ALA A 736 36.99 -13.01 18.38
C ALA A 736 36.60 -12.18 17.14
N ILE A 737 35.65 -12.64 16.31
CA ILE A 737 35.06 -11.80 15.25
C ILE A 737 34.22 -10.67 15.88
N MET A 738 33.41 -10.98 16.89
CA MET A 738 32.53 -10.00 17.56
C MET A 738 33.33 -9.05 18.46
N GLU A 739 34.46 -9.50 19.02
CA GLU A 739 35.39 -8.64 19.77
C GLU A 739 36.07 -7.60 18.86
N ARG A 740 36.41 -7.98 17.61
CA ARG A 740 37.00 -7.07 16.61
C ARG A 740 35.97 -6.15 15.97
N TYR A 741 34.73 -6.62 15.79
CA TYR A 741 33.67 -5.90 15.09
C TYR A 741 32.38 -5.83 15.93
N PRO A 742 32.40 -5.13 17.08
CA PRO A 742 31.29 -5.11 18.05
C PRO A 742 30.03 -4.41 17.53
N PHE A 743 30.11 -3.69 16.40
CA PHE A 743 28.96 -3.07 15.74
C PHE A 743 28.11 -4.07 14.93
N LEU A 744 28.62 -5.27 14.63
CA LEU A 744 27.91 -6.24 13.79
C LEU A 744 26.68 -6.78 14.51
N THR A 745 25.50 -6.58 13.91
CA THR A 745 24.33 -7.39 14.24
C THR A 745 24.43 -8.75 13.56
N TRP A 746 23.49 -9.67 13.85
CA TRP A 746 23.36 -10.91 13.09
C TRP A 746 23.09 -10.66 11.59
N LEU A 747 22.38 -9.59 11.22
CA LEU A 747 22.19 -9.23 9.81
C LEU A 747 23.51 -8.78 9.16
N GLY A 748 24.28 -7.94 9.85
CA GLY A 748 25.59 -7.49 9.41
C GLY A 748 26.57 -8.66 9.23
N LEU A 749 26.68 -9.54 10.24
CA LEU A 749 27.55 -10.71 10.18
C LEU A 749 27.14 -11.66 9.04
N ARG A 750 25.85 -11.97 8.89
CA ARG A 750 25.36 -12.80 7.77
C ARG A 750 25.66 -12.15 6.42
N GLY A 751 25.46 -10.84 6.30
CA GLY A 751 25.68 -10.10 5.05
C GLY A 751 27.15 -10.09 4.63
N VAL A 752 28.08 -9.90 5.56
CA VAL A 752 29.52 -10.00 5.27
C VAL A 752 29.88 -11.42 4.84
N ILE A 753 29.42 -12.45 5.57
CA ILE A 753 29.71 -13.84 5.19
C ILE A 753 29.14 -14.14 3.79
N ALA A 754 27.92 -13.67 3.49
CA ALA A 754 27.32 -13.81 2.18
C ALA A 754 28.16 -13.16 1.07
N TYR A 755 28.64 -11.93 1.27
CA TYR A 755 29.52 -11.25 0.30
C TYR A 755 30.85 -11.99 0.11
N LYS A 756 31.50 -12.43 1.20
CA LYS A 756 32.80 -13.13 1.13
C LYS A 756 32.73 -14.56 0.57
N LEU A 757 31.55 -15.20 0.60
CA LEU A 757 31.33 -16.59 0.16
C LEU A 757 30.31 -16.73 -0.99
N GLN A 758 29.96 -15.63 -1.67
CA GLN A 758 28.97 -15.63 -2.77
C GLN A 758 29.34 -16.56 -3.94
N ASP A 759 30.64 -16.81 -4.14
CA ASP A 759 31.16 -17.73 -5.17
C ASP A 759 31.25 -19.20 -4.71
N VAL A 760 30.86 -19.49 -3.46
CA VAL A 760 30.95 -20.82 -2.82
C VAL A 760 29.58 -21.36 -2.41
N PHE A 761 28.66 -20.48 -2.00
CA PHE A 761 27.29 -20.85 -1.59
C PHE A 761 26.26 -19.86 -2.14
N SER A 762 25.01 -20.31 -2.34
CA SER A 762 23.90 -19.42 -2.66
C SER A 762 23.24 -18.91 -1.37
N PHE A 763 23.02 -17.59 -1.27
CA PHE A 763 22.45 -16.93 -0.09
C PHE A 763 21.06 -16.31 -0.40
N ARG A 764 20.03 -17.15 -0.57
CA ARG A 764 18.67 -16.68 -0.90
C ARG A 764 17.77 -16.46 0.32
N GLY A 765 17.40 -15.19 0.56
CA GLY A 765 16.52 -14.81 1.66
C GLY A 765 17.14 -15.16 3.02
N LYS A 766 16.50 -16.07 3.77
CA LYS A 766 17.04 -16.61 5.04
C LYS A 766 17.73 -17.98 4.86
N ILE A 767 17.74 -18.56 3.66
CA ILE A 767 18.38 -19.83 3.34
C ILE A 767 19.81 -19.60 2.86
N ILE A 768 20.66 -20.60 3.08
CA ILE A 768 21.98 -20.78 2.50
C ILE A 768 22.02 -22.20 1.94
N SER A 769 22.49 -22.36 0.72
CA SER A 769 22.48 -23.64 -0.02
C SER A 769 23.73 -23.77 -0.91
N ALA A 770 23.93 -24.94 -1.51
CA ALA A 770 25.06 -25.15 -2.42
C ALA A 770 25.04 -24.16 -3.59
N TYR A 771 26.22 -23.81 -4.12
CA TYR A 771 26.33 -22.87 -5.24
C TYR A 771 25.48 -23.32 -6.44
N GLY A 772 24.68 -22.40 -7.00
CA GLY A 772 23.74 -22.67 -8.09
C GLY A 772 22.51 -23.51 -7.72
N GLN A 773 22.43 -24.07 -6.51
CA GLN A 773 21.21 -24.70 -5.99
C GLN A 773 20.39 -23.69 -5.21
N ASP A 774 19.45 -23.06 -5.89
CA ASP A 774 18.67 -21.94 -5.36
C ASP A 774 17.40 -22.40 -4.63
N LEU A 775 17.56 -22.99 -3.45
CA LEU A 775 16.44 -23.45 -2.62
C LEU A 775 15.58 -22.29 -2.12
N SER A 776 14.27 -22.35 -2.38
CA SER A 776 13.27 -21.50 -1.74
C SER A 776 12.79 -22.11 -0.42
N MET A 777 12.09 -21.30 0.39
CA MET A 777 11.42 -21.80 1.60
C MET A 777 10.42 -22.94 1.29
N SER A 778 9.75 -22.88 0.13
CA SER A 778 8.82 -23.93 -0.31
C SER A 778 9.55 -25.26 -0.52
N ASP A 779 10.74 -25.22 -1.13
CA ASP A 779 11.53 -26.42 -1.43
C ASP A 779 12.04 -27.07 -0.15
N VAL A 780 12.44 -26.28 0.85
CA VAL A 780 12.86 -26.79 2.16
C VAL A 780 11.71 -27.52 2.88
N PHE A 781 10.47 -27.00 2.84
CA PHE A 781 9.31 -27.71 3.39
C PHE A 781 8.91 -28.95 2.57
N ALA A 782 9.07 -28.92 1.24
CA ALA A 782 8.83 -30.07 0.37
C ALA A 782 9.83 -31.20 0.66
N HIS A 783 11.14 -30.90 0.66
CA HIS A 783 12.21 -31.84 1.01
C HIS A 783 12.00 -32.43 2.41
N PHE A 784 11.66 -31.59 3.41
CA PHE A 784 11.43 -32.03 4.77
C PHE A 784 10.35 -33.13 4.86
N ALA A 785 9.26 -32.96 4.09
CA ALA A 785 8.15 -33.91 4.04
C ALA A 785 8.48 -35.15 3.18
N ALA A 786 9.12 -34.98 2.03
CA ALA A 786 9.47 -36.06 1.11
C ALA A 786 10.48 -37.07 1.68
N THR A 787 11.37 -36.63 2.57
CA THR A 787 12.40 -37.48 3.20
C THR A 787 11.95 -38.23 4.45
N ARG A 788 10.66 -38.15 4.84
CA ARG A 788 10.17 -38.68 6.13
C ARG A 788 8.87 -39.45 6.00
N ASP A 789 8.95 -40.77 6.19
CA ASP A 789 7.78 -41.66 6.26
C ASP A 789 6.75 -41.29 7.33
N HIS A 790 7.19 -40.64 8.42
CA HIS A 790 6.32 -40.15 9.48
C HIS A 790 6.91 -38.93 10.20
N PHE A 791 6.10 -37.90 10.42
CA PHE A 791 6.47 -36.71 11.20
C PHE A 791 5.25 -36.03 11.83
N THR A 792 5.51 -35.05 12.71
CA THR A 792 4.46 -34.33 13.44
C THR A 792 4.43 -32.84 13.12
N LEU A 793 3.28 -32.21 13.37
CA LEU A 793 3.09 -30.76 13.28
C LEU A 793 4.12 -29.98 14.11
N GLU A 794 4.56 -30.52 15.25
CA GLU A 794 5.57 -29.84 16.08
C GLU A 794 6.97 -29.86 15.45
N LYS A 795 7.31 -30.88 14.65
CA LYS A 795 8.55 -30.84 13.85
C LYS A 795 8.48 -29.75 12.78
N LEU A 796 7.33 -29.59 12.12
CA LEU A 796 7.10 -28.47 11.19
C LEU A 796 7.13 -27.11 11.90
N ASN A 797 6.58 -27.00 13.12
CA ASN A 797 6.69 -25.79 13.94
C ASN A 797 8.13 -25.47 14.30
N SER A 798 8.96 -26.48 14.59
CA SER A 798 10.39 -26.28 14.83
C SER A 798 11.08 -25.73 13.59
N LEU A 799 10.92 -26.38 12.44
CA LEU A 799 11.45 -25.90 11.16
C LEU A 799 11.02 -24.45 10.87
N LYS A 800 9.75 -24.11 11.14
CA LYS A 800 9.24 -22.73 11.06
C LYS A 800 9.95 -21.75 12.01
N ARG A 801 10.28 -22.15 13.25
CA ARG A 801 11.02 -21.33 14.22
C ARG A 801 12.46 -21.12 13.77
N ASP A 802 13.10 -22.18 13.30
CA ASP A 802 14.51 -22.20 12.90
C ASP A 802 14.74 -21.36 11.63
N LEU A 803 13.76 -21.34 10.72
CA LEU A 803 13.75 -20.55 9.48
C LEU A 803 13.05 -19.18 9.60
N ASP A 804 12.39 -18.91 10.74
CA ASP A 804 11.55 -17.72 10.98
C ASP A 804 10.58 -17.43 9.81
N THR A 805 9.71 -18.40 9.50
CA THR A 805 8.89 -18.42 8.28
C THR A 805 7.55 -19.14 8.52
N PRO A 806 6.44 -18.82 7.82
CA PRO A 806 5.23 -19.65 7.87
C PRO A 806 5.48 -21.08 7.35
N ILE A 807 4.65 -22.04 7.77
CA ILE A 807 4.69 -23.40 7.21
C ILE A 807 4.03 -23.36 5.83
N TYR A 808 4.75 -23.85 4.82
CA TYR A 808 4.27 -23.97 3.45
C TYR A 808 3.49 -25.28 3.31
N PHE A 809 2.25 -25.30 3.79
CA PHE A 809 1.47 -26.53 3.88
C PHE A 809 1.21 -27.17 2.51
N ASP A 810 1.05 -26.39 1.44
CA ASP A 810 0.89 -26.94 0.08
C ASP A 810 2.09 -27.81 -0.32
N SER A 811 3.31 -27.35 -0.02
CA SER A 811 4.57 -28.06 -0.27
C SER A 811 4.72 -29.32 0.59
N VAL A 812 4.23 -29.27 1.84
CA VAL A 812 4.18 -30.43 2.75
C VAL A 812 3.17 -31.47 2.26
N TYR A 813 1.94 -31.04 1.92
CA TYR A 813 0.82 -31.88 1.49
C TYR A 813 1.09 -32.50 0.10
N ALA A 814 1.81 -31.81 -0.79
CA ALA A 814 2.27 -32.39 -2.05
C ALA A 814 3.14 -33.66 -1.86
N ASN A 815 3.83 -33.80 -0.71
CA ASN A 815 4.80 -34.86 -0.44
C ASN A 815 4.41 -35.79 0.72
N SER A 816 3.32 -35.52 1.44
CA SER A 816 2.87 -36.30 2.60
C SER A 816 1.34 -36.28 2.73
N LEU A 817 0.77 -37.10 3.60
CA LEU A 817 -0.65 -37.08 3.96
C LEU A 817 -0.81 -36.82 5.45
N ARG A 818 -1.69 -35.89 5.80
CA ARG A 818 -2.01 -35.56 7.19
C ARG A 818 -3.14 -36.44 7.70
N ILE A 819 -2.80 -37.40 8.57
CA ILE A 819 -3.74 -38.43 9.05
C ILE A 819 -4.55 -37.99 10.27
N ASN A 820 -4.12 -36.98 11.02
CA ASN A 820 -4.90 -36.37 12.09
C ASN A 820 -4.42 -34.94 12.39
N LYS A 821 -4.80 -34.38 13.54
CA LYS A 821 -4.41 -33.00 13.91
C LYS A 821 -2.90 -32.80 13.98
N ASP A 822 -2.15 -33.79 14.43
CA ASP A 822 -0.74 -33.61 14.79
C ASP A 822 0.22 -34.50 14.00
N GLU A 823 -0.25 -35.51 13.26
CA GLU A 823 0.58 -36.52 12.57
C GLU A 823 0.42 -36.54 11.04
N PHE A 824 1.54 -36.84 10.37
CA PHE A 824 1.73 -36.90 8.92
C PHE A 824 2.48 -38.18 8.54
N VAL A 825 2.12 -38.79 7.40
CA VAL A 825 2.76 -39.99 6.85
C VAL A 825 3.13 -39.80 5.37
N SER A 826 4.00 -40.66 4.83
CA SER A 826 4.20 -40.76 3.38
C SER A 826 2.89 -41.06 2.63
N ARG A 827 2.74 -40.52 1.42
CA ARG A 827 1.55 -40.69 0.58
C ARG A 827 1.25 -42.17 0.27
N ASP A 828 2.27 -43.02 0.24
CA ASP A 828 2.17 -44.45 -0.09
C ASP A 828 1.55 -45.31 1.03
N GLN A 829 1.40 -44.76 2.25
CA GLN A 829 0.84 -45.51 3.40
C GLN A 829 -0.69 -45.52 3.43
N VAL A 830 -1.37 -44.70 2.62
CA VAL A 830 -2.83 -44.54 2.63
C VAL A 830 -3.44 -45.17 1.38
N SER A 831 -4.45 -46.03 1.55
CA SER A 831 -5.10 -46.74 0.44
C SER A 831 -6.57 -46.34 0.34
N PHE A 832 -6.88 -45.36 -0.51
CA PHE A 832 -8.24 -44.87 -0.70
C PHE A 832 -9.03 -45.69 -1.75
N ASP A 833 -10.09 -46.38 -1.33
CA ASP A 833 -11.17 -46.75 -2.26
C ASP A 833 -11.89 -45.47 -2.72
N THR A 834 -11.48 -44.95 -3.86
CA THR A 834 -11.95 -43.67 -4.41
C THR A 834 -13.44 -43.72 -4.77
N GLU A 835 -13.95 -44.86 -5.23
CA GLU A 835 -15.35 -44.97 -5.66
C GLU A 835 -16.30 -45.09 -4.47
N ALA A 836 -15.95 -45.90 -3.47
CA ALA A 836 -16.71 -45.99 -2.24
C ALA A 836 -16.63 -44.70 -1.41
N THR A 837 -15.48 -44.03 -1.37
CA THR A 837 -15.33 -42.75 -0.64
C THR A 837 -16.13 -41.63 -1.30
N ASP A 838 -16.07 -41.48 -2.63
CA ASP A 838 -16.92 -40.52 -3.35
C ASP A 838 -18.42 -40.84 -3.18
N ALA A 839 -18.79 -42.13 -3.10
CA ALA A 839 -20.17 -42.53 -2.80
C ALA A 839 -20.58 -42.22 -1.34
N ALA A 840 -19.66 -42.29 -0.37
CA ALA A 840 -19.90 -41.89 1.01
C ALA A 840 -20.10 -40.37 1.12
N ILE A 841 -19.22 -39.56 0.53
CA ILE A 841 -19.35 -38.08 0.48
C ILE A 841 -20.67 -37.67 -0.19
N SER A 842 -21.07 -38.35 -1.26
CA SER A 842 -22.34 -38.10 -1.96
C SER A 842 -23.59 -38.25 -1.10
N ARG A 843 -23.53 -38.98 0.03
CA ARG A 843 -24.66 -39.10 0.99
C ARG A 843 -24.85 -37.84 1.84
N PHE A 844 -23.80 -37.05 2.02
CA PHE A 844 -23.83 -35.79 2.76
C PHE A 844 -24.01 -34.60 1.79
N CYS A 845 -23.27 -34.59 0.67
CA CYS A 845 -23.31 -33.52 -0.33
C CYS A 845 -24.54 -33.64 -1.26
N THR A 846 -25.71 -33.25 -0.74
CA THR A 846 -26.97 -33.23 -1.51
C THR A 846 -26.98 -32.10 -2.56
N GLY A 847 -26.57 -30.89 -2.19
CA GLY A 847 -26.44 -29.71 -3.07
C GLY A 847 -25.18 -29.72 -3.95
N ASP A 848 -24.80 -28.56 -4.49
CA ASP A 848 -23.59 -28.40 -5.32
C ASP A 848 -22.28 -28.52 -4.51
N TYR A 849 -22.33 -28.18 -3.23
CA TYR A 849 -21.23 -28.26 -2.28
C TYR A 849 -21.72 -28.61 -0.87
N ILE A 850 -20.77 -28.90 0.01
CA ILE A 850 -20.96 -28.98 1.47
C ILE A 850 -19.70 -28.44 2.15
N ALA A 851 -19.83 -27.70 3.25
CA ALA A 851 -18.67 -27.27 4.02
C ALA A 851 -18.01 -28.49 4.69
N LEU A 852 -16.68 -28.55 4.69
CA LEU A 852 -15.92 -29.71 5.17
C LEU A 852 -16.27 -30.08 6.62
N LYS A 853 -16.46 -29.05 7.46
CA LYS A 853 -16.90 -29.12 8.87
C LYS A 853 -18.20 -29.90 9.09
N GLU A 854 -19.11 -29.94 8.12
CA GLU A 854 -20.41 -30.63 8.24
C GLU A 854 -20.26 -32.17 8.18
N ILE A 855 -19.22 -32.68 7.52
CA ILE A 855 -18.92 -34.13 7.50
C ILE A 855 -18.19 -34.51 8.78
N SER A 856 -18.97 -34.77 9.82
CA SER A 856 -18.49 -35.18 11.16
C SER A 856 -18.68 -36.68 11.46
N PHE A 857 -19.48 -37.40 10.67
CA PHE A 857 -19.76 -38.83 10.87
C PHE A 857 -19.19 -39.68 9.74
N PHE A 858 -18.15 -40.45 10.05
CA PHE A 858 -17.39 -41.23 9.06
C PHE A 858 -17.77 -42.72 8.98
N GLY A 859 -18.77 -43.19 9.73
CA GLY A 859 -19.16 -44.61 9.79
C GLY A 859 -19.71 -45.22 8.48
N SER A 860 -19.70 -44.47 7.38
CA SER A 860 -20.04 -44.95 6.03
C SER A 860 -18.89 -44.87 5.02
N PHE A 861 -17.72 -44.38 5.44
CA PHE A 861 -16.51 -44.33 4.63
C PHE A 861 -15.80 -45.70 4.66
N PRO A 862 -15.13 -46.10 3.56
CA PRO A 862 -14.36 -47.34 3.52
C PRO A 862 -13.11 -47.23 4.41
N ASP A 863 -12.48 -48.36 4.72
CA ASP A 863 -11.16 -48.32 5.37
C ASP A 863 -10.12 -47.67 4.42
N ALA A 864 -9.28 -46.79 4.99
CA ALA A 864 -8.21 -46.08 4.29
C ALA A 864 -6.81 -46.43 4.86
N GLY A 865 -6.74 -47.34 5.84
CA GLY A 865 -5.55 -47.61 6.65
C GLY A 865 -5.44 -46.72 7.90
N PHE A 866 -6.17 -45.60 7.95
CA PHE A 866 -6.19 -44.66 9.06
C PHE A 866 -7.62 -44.20 9.41
N PRO A 867 -7.93 -43.87 10.68
CA PRO A 867 -9.25 -43.40 11.07
C PRO A 867 -9.62 -42.07 10.39
N TRP A 868 -10.71 -42.10 9.62
CA TRP A 868 -11.24 -40.91 8.96
C TRP A 868 -11.57 -39.78 9.93
N ASN A 869 -11.16 -38.57 9.53
CA ASN A 869 -11.41 -37.31 10.22
C ASN A 869 -11.26 -36.17 9.20
N GLY A 870 -11.51 -34.93 9.64
CA GLY A 870 -11.48 -33.75 8.76
C GLY A 870 -10.15 -33.55 8.02
N PHE A 871 -8.98 -33.87 8.61
CA PHE A 871 -7.69 -33.65 7.96
C PHE A 871 -7.45 -34.65 6.81
N LEU A 872 -7.78 -35.93 7.05
CA LEU A 872 -7.70 -36.96 6.00
C LEU A 872 -8.73 -36.72 4.89
N LEU A 873 -9.93 -36.22 5.24
CA LEU A 873 -10.97 -35.81 4.28
C LEU A 873 -10.56 -34.61 3.43
N GLU A 874 -9.95 -33.58 4.04
CA GLU A 874 -9.41 -32.40 3.34
C GLU A 874 -8.44 -32.83 2.23
N HIS A 875 -7.51 -33.71 2.59
CA HIS A 875 -6.50 -34.21 1.66
C HIS A 875 -7.08 -35.11 0.56
N TYR A 876 -8.03 -35.99 0.91
CA TYR A 876 -8.73 -36.84 -0.05
C TYR A 876 -9.48 -36.03 -1.11
N VAL A 877 -10.20 -34.99 -0.69
CA VAL A 877 -11.00 -34.15 -1.60
C VAL A 877 -10.14 -33.20 -2.44
N ALA A 878 -8.97 -32.79 -1.93
CA ALA A 878 -8.00 -32.01 -2.70
C ALA A 878 -7.42 -32.83 -3.87
N ASP A 879 -6.85 -34.01 -3.58
CA ASP A 879 -5.94 -34.69 -4.52
C ASP A 879 -6.55 -35.95 -5.19
N PHE A 880 -7.46 -36.67 -4.52
CA PHE A 880 -7.83 -38.05 -4.90
C PHE A 880 -9.26 -38.17 -5.43
N SER A 881 -10.21 -37.36 -4.96
CA SER A 881 -11.62 -37.47 -5.35
C SER A 881 -11.86 -37.23 -6.85
N LYS A 882 -12.57 -38.17 -7.48
CA LYS A 882 -12.96 -38.08 -8.90
C LYS A 882 -14.24 -37.27 -9.11
N LYS A 883 -15.13 -37.21 -8.11
CA LYS A 883 -16.41 -36.47 -8.19
C LYS A 883 -16.37 -35.10 -7.52
N PHE A 884 -15.49 -34.88 -6.55
CA PHE A 884 -15.42 -33.63 -5.78
C PHE A 884 -14.06 -32.95 -5.94
N LYS A 885 -14.02 -31.64 -5.70
CA LYS A 885 -12.81 -30.80 -5.57
C LYS A 885 -12.90 -29.98 -4.28
N LEU A 886 -11.75 -29.65 -3.69
CA LEU A 886 -11.68 -28.75 -2.54
C LEU A 886 -11.60 -27.30 -3.02
N LEU A 887 -12.47 -26.43 -2.53
CA LEU A 887 -12.33 -24.98 -2.67
C LEU A 887 -12.10 -24.37 -1.28
N HIS A 888 -10.96 -23.73 -1.08
CA HIS A 888 -10.53 -23.14 0.20
C HIS A 888 -9.50 -22.01 -0.02
N ILE A 889 -9.12 -21.32 1.06
CA ILE A 889 -8.07 -20.29 1.04
C ILE A 889 -6.63 -20.83 1.20
N GLY A 890 -6.47 -22.15 1.35
CA GLY A 890 -5.22 -22.83 1.72
C GLY A 890 -5.35 -23.63 3.02
N PHE A 891 -4.46 -24.60 3.21
CA PHE A 891 -4.45 -25.51 4.36
C PHE A 891 -4.07 -24.82 5.67
N THR A 892 -4.54 -25.34 6.81
CA THR A 892 -4.24 -24.74 8.12
C THR A 892 -3.72 -25.72 9.16
N ALA A 893 -2.89 -25.23 10.09
CA ALA A 893 -2.37 -26.01 11.20
C ALA A 893 -3.47 -26.46 12.20
N GLY A 894 -4.56 -25.70 12.34
CA GLY A 894 -5.50 -25.85 13.46
C GLY A 894 -6.74 -26.67 13.15
N THR A 895 -7.41 -26.37 12.04
CA THR A 895 -8.72 -26.91 11.68
C THR A 895 -8.86 -26.97 10.15
N PRO A 896 -9.31 -28.09 9.56
CA PRO A 896 -9.65 -28.17 8.15
C PRO A 896 -10.83 -27.26 7.81
N VAL A 897 -10.73 -26.48 6.74
CA VAL A 897 -11.75 -25.49 6.34
C VAL A 897 -11.89 -25.39 4.83
N GLY A 898 -13.09 -25.00 4.39
CA GLY A 898 -13.43 -24.86 2.98
C GLY A 898 -14.61 -25.73 2.58
N ALA A 899 -14.87 -25.78 1.28
CA ALA A 899 -16.00 -26.49 0.68
C ALA A 899 -15.54 -27.72 -0.10
N ILE A 900 -16.26 -28.83 0.10
CA ILE A 900 -16.24 -30.01 -0.76
C ILE A 900 -17.26 -29.74 -1.87
N VAL A 901 -16.79 -29.53 -3.08
CA VAL A 901 -17.59 -29.04 -4.22
C VAL A 901 -17.68 -30.09 -5.30
N LYS A 902 -18.87 -30.36 -5.84
CA LYS A 902 -19.03 -31.27 -6.98
C LYS A 902 -18.29 -30.71 -8.19
N ARG A 903 -17.47 -31.53 -8.86
CA ARG A 903 -16.75 -31.14 -10.10
C ARG A 903 -17.70 -30.81 -11.26
N SER A 904 -18.96 -31.24 -11.18
CA SER A 904 -20.04 -30.89 -12.11
C SER A 904 -20.84 -29.64 -11.74
N SER A 905 -20.50 -28.97 -10.63
CA SER A 905 -21.17 -27.73 -10.23
C SER A 905 -20.61 -26.53 -10.99
N ARG A 906 -21.30 -25.39 -10.89
CA ARG A 906 -20.92 -24.12 -11.53
C ARG A 906 -19.81 -23.32 -10.84
N PHE A 907 -19.30 -23.79 -9.71
CA PHE A 907 -18.36 -23.03 -8.89
C PHE A 907 -16.94 -23.37 -9.30
N ASP A 908 -16.25 -22.47 -9.98
CA ASP A 908 -14.89 -22.71 -10.44
C ASP A 908 -13.86 -22.36 -9.37
N ASP A 909 -14.03 -21.22 -8.70
CA ASP A 909 -13.18 -20.73 -7.62
C ASP A 909 -13.90 -20.51 -6.27
N PHE A 910 -13.11 -20.28 -5.21
CA PHE A 910 -13.62 -20.08 -3.85
C PHE A 910 -14.38 -18.75 -3.69
N ASP A 911 -13.98 -17.70 -4.42
CA ASP A 911 -14.60 -16.38 -4.36
C ASP A 911 -16.03 -16.43 -4.93
N GLU A 912 -16.27 -17.19 -5.98
CA GLU A 912 -17.61 -17.46 -6.55
C GLU A 912 -18.52 -18.18 -5.56
N LEU A 913 -18.01 -19.23 -4.91
CA LEU A 913 -18.75 -20.01 -3.91
C LEU A 913 -19.12 -19.12 -2.72
N VAL A 914 -18.15 -18.40 -2.16
CA VAL A 914 -18.38 -17.46 -1.05
C VAL A 914 -19.35 -16.35 -1.45
N SER A 915 -19.25 -15.80 -2.66
CA SER A 915 -20.20 -14.79 -3.16
C SER A 915 -21.64 -15.32 -3.20
N ALA A 916 -21.85 -16.55 -3.66
CA ALA A 916 -23.18 -17.15 -3.77
C ALA A 916 -23.77 -17.56 -2.42
N GLU A 917 -22.95 -18.12 -1.53
CA GLU A 917 -23.31 -18.43 -0.13
C GLU A 917 -23.74 -17.14 0.60
N LEU A 918 -22.89 -16.10 0.57
CA LEU A 918 -23.22 -14.80 1.15
C LEU A 918 -24.49 -14.19 0.54
N ALA A 919 -24.70 -14.28 -0.78
CA ALA A 919 -25.90 -13.75 -1.43
C ALA A 919 -27.20 -14.36 -0.88
N VAL A 920 -27.21 -15.67 -0.62
CA VAL A 920 -28.37 -16.44 -0.14
C VAL A 920 -28.53 -16.38 1.39
N SER A 921 -27.44 -16.16 2.13
CA SER A 921 -27.48 -15.98 3.58
C SER A 921 -28.42 -14.84 4.02
N LYS A 922 -28.94 -14.91 5.25
CA LYS A 922 -29.82 -13.87 5.83
C LYS A 922 -29.06 -12.76 6.58
N ILE A 923 -27.72 -12.80 6.59
CA ILE A 923 -26.90 -11.86 7.38
C ILE A 923 -26.78 -10.48 6.70
N PRO A 924 -26.46 -9.41 7.43
CA PRO A 924 -26.03 -8.13 6.86
C PRO A 924 -24.73 -8.29 6.05
N LEU A 925 -24.72 -7.85 4.80
CA LEU A 925 -23.55 -7.94 3.90
C LEU A 925 -22.52 -6.82 4.18
N ASN A 926 -21.90 -6.88 5.35
CA ASN A 926 -20.73 -6.09 5.72
C ASN A 926 -19.56 -7.00 6.12
N ARG A 927 -18.33 -6.46 6.10
CA ARG A 927 -17.08 -7.20 6.31
C ARG A 927 -17.10 -8.07 7.57
N GLU A 928 -17.50 -7.49 8.70
CA GLU A 928 -17.45 -8.18 9.99
C GLU A 928 -18.44 -9.36 10.07
N ASN A 929 -19.71 -9.13 9.72
CA ASN A 929 -20.73 -10.19 9.78
C ASN A 929 -20.45 -11.30 8.76
N ALA A 930 -19.99 -10.96 7.55
CA ALA A 930 -19.66 -11.96 6.54
C ALA A 930 -18.43 -12.80 6.92
N LEU A 931 -17.35 -12.18 7.42
CA LEU A 931 -16.19 -12.92 7.91
C LEU A 931 -16.55 -13.82 9.10
N GLN A 932 -17.38 -13.36 10.03
CA GLN A 932 -17.84 -14.19 11.14
C GLN A 932 -18.69 -15.36 10.65
N TYR A 933 -19.68 -15.11 9.78
CA TYR A 933 -20.53 -16.16 9.22
C TYR A 933 -19.74 -17.24 8.49
N LEU A 934 -18.78 -16.85 7.64
CA LEU A 934 -17.92 -17.79 6.90
C LEU A 934 -17.04 -18.65 7.82
N VAL A 935 -16.66 -18.13 9.00
CA VAL A 935 -15.97 -18.91 10.04
C VAL A 935 -16.95 -19.87 10.74
N ASP A 936 -18.16 -19.41 11.05
CA ASP A 936 -19.18 -20.22 11.73
C ASP A 936 -19.62 -21.42 10.89
N ILE A 937 -19.80 -21.26 9.57
CA ILE A 937 -20.11 -22.36 8.65
C ILE A 937 -18.86 -23.17 8.23
N GLY A 938 -17.65 -22.80 8.67
CA GLY A 938 -16.42 -23.58 8.43
C GLY A 938 -15.80 -23.44 7.05
N LEU A 939 -16.14 -22.39 6.28
CA LEU A 939 -15.44 -22.05 5.04
C LEU A 939 -14.11 -21.30 5.30
N LEU A 940 -13.99 -20.60 6.43
CA LEU A 940 -12.77 -19.91 6.87
C LEU A 940 -12.33 -20.37 8.27
N ALA A 941 -11.02 -20.39 8.51
CA ALA A 941 -10.47 -20.72 9.84
C ALA A 941 -10.34 -19.50 10.77
N ARG A 942 -10.38 -18.28 10.23
CA ARG A 942 -10.21 -17.00 10.95
C ARG A 942 -11.03 -15.91 10.26
N ARG A 943 -11.36 -14.83 10.98
CA ARG A 943 -11.98 -13.61 10.41
C ARG A 943 -10.99 -12.78 9.56
N ASN A 944 -10.34 -13.43 8.60
CA ASN A 944 -9.44 -12.81 7.63
C ASN A 944 -9.55 -13.58 6.32
N TYR A 945 -9.98 -12.89 5.27
CA TYR A 945 -10.05 -13.44 3.92
C TYR A 945 -9.88 -12.32 2.90
N ARG A 946 -8.87 -12.50 2.04
CA ARG A 946 -8.33 -11.47 1.16
C ARG A 946 -9.28 -11.05 0.02
N GLY A 947 -10.24 -11.91 -0.33
CA GLY A 947 -11.27 -11.64 -1.33
C GLY A 947 -12.58 -11.06 -0.78
N ILE A 948 -12.69 -10.82 0.54
CA ILE A 948 -14.00 -10.58 1.18
C ILE A 948 -14.79 -9.42 0.55
N GLU A 949 -14.12 -8.32 0.21
CA GLU A 949 -14.79 -7.12 -0.34
C GLU A 949 -15.29 -7.33 -1.77
N GLN A 950 -14.55 -8.08 -2.59
CA GLN A 950 -15.01 -8.56 -3.90
C GLN A 950 -16.25 -9.45 -3.76
N THR A 951 -16.19 -10.43 -2.87
CA THR A 951 -17.29 -11.39 -2.68
C THR A 951 -18.53 -10.72 -2.08
N LEU A 952 -18.36 -9.72 -1.21
CA LEU A 952 -19.45 -8.90 -0.68
C LEU A 952 -20.14 -8.07 -1.76
N SER A 953 -19.39 -7.37 -2.62
CA SER A 953 -19.97 -6.59 -3.72
C SER A 953 -20.71 -7.48 -4.72
N ARG A 954 -20.13 -8.64 -5.07
CA ARG A 954 -20.81 -9.68 -5.87
C ARG A 954 -22.08 -10.21 -5.18
N ALA A 955 -22.01 -10.51 -3.88
CA ALA A 955 -23.14 -11.01 -3.10
C ALA A 955 -24.30 -10.01 -3.00
N LYS A 956 -24.00 -8.71 -2.79
CA LYS A 956 -24.99 -7.63 -2.78
C LYS A 956 -25.74 -7.55 -4.10
N LEU A 957 -25.02 -7.58 -5.23
CA LEU A 957 -25.60 -7.56 -6.58
C LEU A 957 -26.43 -8.82 -6.90
N GLN A 958 -26.03 -10.00 -6.38
CA GLN A 958 -26.82 -11.23 -6.54
C GLN A 958 -28.09 -11.21 -5.67
N ARG A 959 -28.03 -10.60 -4.47
CA ARG A 959 -29.20 -10.47 -3.58
C ARG A 959 -30.21 -9.46 -4.13
N SER A 960 -29.77 -8.33 -4.70
CA SER A 960 -30.66 -7.34 -5.32
C SER A 960 -31.31 -7.80 -6.63
N LYS A 961 -30.77 -8.84 -7.30
CA LYS A 961 -31.40 -9.50 -8.46
C LYS A 961 -32.42 -10.59 -8.10
N LYS A 962 -32.63 -10.85 -6.80
CA LYS A 962 -33.53 -11.90 -6.27
C LYS A 962 -34.66 -11.35 -5.39
N GLY A 963 -34.60 -10.09 -4.99
CA GLY A 963 -35.69 -9.34 -4.36
C GLY A 963 -36.41 -8.47 -5.37
#